data_AF-A0A7V2Y236-F1
#
_entry.id   AF-A0A7V2Y236-F1
#
_cell.length_a   1.000
_cell.length_b   1.000
_cell.length_c   1.000
_cell.angle_alpha   90.00
_cell.angle_beta   90.00
_cell.angle_gamma   90.00
#
_symmetry.space_group_name_H-M   'P 1'
#
loop_
_entity.id
_entity.type
_entity.pdbx_description
1 polymer ?
#
loop_
_entity_poly.entity_id
_entity_poly.type
_entity_poly.pdbx_seq_one_letter_code
_entity_poly.pdbx_strand_id
1 'polypeptide(L)'
;MACYTVVEYVHVFFDRRTGSGFQNHRRRRGKVLNMMYSMRFAMVLALVYASGAAGAVWYVNVNSAAQLPDGVSWATAYRTIQEGIDAASGAGGGEVWVAAGIYNESRASNESNALLLKSGVAVYGGFAGGETARSQRNWAARNTVIDGNTQGGRAYHVVIGSDNATLDGFTITGGSANGPSPHIRGGGIYNVSASPTIANCTISGNTAQSDGGGIYNSNASPAIVNCVVSGNRVVGTGRGGGIYNSTNASPSIEGCVFFTNQATYGGAVANRTNASAMLINCIFRSNSATQGGAIFNDGSASDVRNCTLHGNAATSKGGGIYNTASSPGVVNSIVWNNTPDQIADEAGSSPVIAYCDIQGGYASGTNIIAINPMFVNASSGNLQLKNDSPCIDAGSDNEAPYTDILGVPRPQCAAVDMGAYEQEPPVVRFSADALTGVVPAAIQFTDASCAGEGAVYEWDFGDGETSHEPNPSHTYTTHGVFTVTLAIGNASTSKQITIAARPTAAFTANTLSGPAPLDVQFTDQSDPGSSPITQWAWSLGGGQTSTSRNPSRTFSEPGTYTISLTVTNAIGESTETKTAYITVTPPLPPTAAFSANVTTGASPLMVFFTDQSIPGTWPITGWLWDFGDGQTSTQQNPSHSYVQDGEYSVSLTVTAQRGSVVNQNTTAIENYIFTYTMPVAAFSADPPLNGVAPLSVQFHDQSTASPIQPITAWEWDFGDQQTSNAKDPLHVYTVAGTYTVSLTVTTSAGKSDTKTVANLVTVVVMPQADFSANPVVGLAPLHVQFTDLSSPGSQPITQRIWDFGDQTATSTEQNPIHIYANPGIYTVQLTITTTVGSDQERKTDYIVVNTLPVAGFNADITFGYAPMTVHFTDQSTPGSAAITAWAWNFGDGSPQSTEQNPEHTFSDAGDYDVILTVTTAVGSDDFRRVIRVRRPPMIITDNAILPTATVGEAYAFTFHVVQGTPPYRWSVTQKTEGLPPGLELTEGGVLQGIPTTDGAYTFRIRVTDQFDDTSDKGFTLTVIKAPVGEGEGEGEGEGEPAGCIGGAMSRPGKTGPFGPIAADAFLAAACAALLIAVRPARHNRTIA
;
A
#
# COMPACT_ATOMS: atom_id res chain seq x y z
N MET A 1 -13.54 52.37 -19.60
CA MET A 1 -14.32 51.21 -20.09
C MET A 1 -14.74 50.45 -18.84
N ALA A 2 -16.03 50.37 -18.45
CA ALA A 2 -17.15 49.71 -19.15
C ALA A 2 -16.94 48.18 -19.21
N CYS A 3 -17.84 47.29 -18.77
CA CYS A 3 -19.20 47.44 -18.23
C CYS A 3 -19.60 46.19 -17.38
N TYR A 4 -20.72 46.31 -16.62
CA TYR A 4 -21.78 45.31 -16.29
C TYR A 4 -21.54 43.79 -16.53
N THR A 5 -22.12 42.87 -15.75
CA THR A 5 -23.59 42.71 -15.60
C THR A 5 -24.01 41.84 -14.39
N VAL A 6 -25.22 42.10 -13.86
CA VAL A 6 -26.00 41.26 -12.93
C VAL A 6 -26.96 40.36 -13.73
N VAL A 7 -27.17 39.10 -13.34
CA VAL A 7 -28.37 38.32 -13.72
C VAL A 7 -28.83 37.42 -12.56
N GLU A 8 -30.12 37.42 -12.27
CA GLU A 8 -30.82 36.59 -11.28
C GLU A 8 -31.00 35.14 -11.78
N TYR A 9 -31.37 34.20 -10.89
CA TYR A 9 -32.40 33.19 -11.26
C TYR A 9 -33.15 32.64 -10.05
N VAL A 10 -34.44 32.94 -9.98
CA VAL A 10 -35.44 32.19 -9.19
C VAL A 10 -35.98 31.07 -10.08
N HIS A 11 -36.08 29.83 -9.58
CA HIS A 11 -37.02 28.87 -10.18
C HIS A 11 -37.62 27.88 -9.18
N VAL A 12 -38.86 27.49 -9.47
CA VAL A 12 -39.81 26.78 -8.59
C VAL A 12 -39.74 25.25 -8.79
N PHE A 13 -40.00 24.49 -7.72
CA PHE A 13 -40.50 23.10 -7.82
C PHE A 13 -41.72 22.87 -6.91
N PHE A 14 -42.62 21.97 -7.32
CA PHE A 14 -43.93 21.73 -6.69
C PHE A 14 -44.35 20.24 -6.79
N ASP A 15 -45.08 19.75 -5.78
CA ASP A 15 -45.95 18.53 -5.78
C ASP A 15 -45.21 17.15 -5.80
N ARG A 16 -45.38 16.20 -4.86
CA ARG A 16 -46.63 15.54 -4.38
C ARG A 16 -46.50 14.71 -3.09
N ARG A 17 -47.54 14.80 -2.23
CA ARG A 17 -48.32 13.75 -1.47
C ARG A 17 -47.57 12.54 -0.82
N THR A 18 -47.95 12.03 0.38
CA THR A 18 -49.30 11.67 0.87
C THR A 18 -49.43 11.54 2.41
N GLY A 19 -50.58 12.00 2.97
CA GLY A 19 -51.22 11.48 4.21
C GLY A 19 -50.56 11.80 5.58
N SER A 20 -51.28 11.91 6.70
CA SER A 20 -52.73 12.08 6.93
C SER A 20 -53.04 12.62 8.35
N GLY A 21 -53.85 13.68 8.44
CA GLY A 21 -54.76 13.99 9.55
C GLY A 21 -54.24 14.20 10.98
N PHE A 22 -54.39 15.42 11.52
CA PHE A 22 -55.31 15.70 12.65
C PHE A 22 -55.69 17.19 12.69
N GLN A 23 -56.86 17.53 13.24
CA GLN A 23 -57.44 18.88 13.13
C GLN A 23 -57.28 19.76 14.39
N ASN A 24 -57.21 21.08 14.13
CA ASN A 24 -57.63 22.21 14.98
C ASN A 24 -57.09 22.32 16.41
N HIS A 25 -56.29 23.37 16.66
CA HIS A 25 -56.81 24.57 17.34
C HIS A 25 -55.88 25.81 17.22
N ARG A 26 -56.44 27.01 17.42
CA ARG A 26 -55.75 28.31 17.66
C ARG A 26 -55.00 29.00 16.50
N ARG A 27 -55.70 29.21 15.37
CA ARG A 27 -55.48 30.45 14.58
C ARG A 27 -55.96 31.68 15.37
N ARG A 28 -55.04 32.54 15.84
CA ARG A 28 -55.15 34.02 16.05
C ARG A 28 -54.09 34.52 17.06
N ARG A 29 -52.81 34.59 16.65
CA ARG A 29 -51.77 35.51 17.20
C ARG A 29 -50.51 35.58 16.33
N GLY A 30 -50.06 34.46 15.75
CA GLY A 30 -48.84 34.37 14.94
C GLY A 30 -48.81 35.07 13.56
N LYS A 31 -49.75 35.96 13.23
CA LYS A 31 -49.73 36.71 11.95
C LYS A 31 -49.14 38.12 12.01
N VAL A 32 -48.94 38.67 13.21
CA VAL A 32 -48.34 40.02 13.37
C VAL A 32 -46.82 39.93 13.60
N LEU A 33 -46.35 38.84 14.23
CA LEU A 33 -44.94 38.65 14.57
C LEU A 33 -44.07 38.35 13.33
N ASN A 34 -44.49 37.41 12.47
CA ASN A 34 -43.73 37.02 11.27
C ASN A 34 -43.49 38.16 10.25
N MET A 35 -44.36 39.17 10.23
CA MET A 35 -44.18 40.30 9.31
C MET A 35 -43.17 41.33 9.82
N MET A 36 -42.88 41.34 11.13
CA MET A 36 -41.87 42.22 11.72
C MET A 36 -40.45 41.63 11.62
N TYR A 37 -40.29 40.31 11.71
CA TYR A 37 -38.97 39.67 11.60
C TYR A 37 -38.39 39.77 10.17
N SER A 38 -39.17 39.45 9.13
CA SER A 38 -38.68 39.48 7.75
C SER A 38 -38.38 40.91 7.23
N MET A 39 -39.13 41.93 7.68
CA MET A 39 -38.82 43.34 7.37
C MET A 39 -37.60 43.90 8.12
N ARG A 40 -37.19 43.30 9.25
CA ARG A 40 -36.04 43.78 10.04
C ARG A 40 -34.70 43.28 9.53
N PHE A 41 -34.66 42.07 8.96
CA PHE A 41 -33.46 41.59 8.26
C PHE A 41 -33.10 42.49 7.07
N ALA A 42 -34.12 43.02 6.38
CA ALA A 42 -33.94 44.02 5.33
C ALA A 42 -33.39 45.38 5.85
N MET A 43 -33.64 45.77 7.11
CA MET A 43 -33.05 46.98 7.68
C MET A 43 -31.56 46.84 7.99
N VAL A 44 -31.11 45.69 8.49
CA VAL A 44 -29.68 45.45 8.78
C VAL A 44 -28.87 45.40 7.48
N LEU A 45 -29.38 44.74 6.43
CA LEU A 45 -28.74 44.76 5.12
C LEU A 45 -28.82 46.14 4.43
N ALA A 46 -29.91 46.89 4.65
CA ALA A 46 -30.03 48.26 4.15
C ALA A 46 -29.06 49.25 4.84
N LEU A 47 -28.54 48.99 6.04
CA LEU A 47 -27.49 49.86 6.62
C LEU A 47 -26.14 49.76 5.88
N VAL A 48 -25.89 48.69 5.13
CA VAL A 48 -24.67 48.53 4.31
C VAL A 48 -24.83 49.25 2.96
N TYR A 49 -26.04 49.35 2.42
CA TYR A 49 -26.35 49.94 1.10
C TYR A 49 -27.40 51.06 1.11
N ALA A 50 -27.54 51.77 2.23
CA ALA A 50 -28.26 53.04 2.27
C ALA A 50 -27.43 54.12 1.55
N SER A 51 -27.52 54.16 0.22
CA SER A 51 -27.05 55.27 -0.60
C SER A 51 -27.97 56.48 -0.41
N GLY A 52 -27.99 57.02 0.82
CA GLY A 52 -28.45 58.38 1.07
C GLY A 52 -27.51 59.37 0.38
N ALA A 53 -28.05 60.51 -0.07
CA ALA A 53 -27.25 61.56 -0.68
C ALA A 53 -26.08 61.95 0.24
N ALA A 54 -24.90 62.18 -0.32
CA ALA A 54 -23.66 62.41 0.41
C ALA A 54 -23.80 63.52 1.47
N GLY A 55 -24.00 63.12 2.72
CA GLY A 55 -23.97 64.02 3.86
C GLY A 55 -22.56 64.58 4.05
N ALA A 56 -22.46 65.78 4.61
CA ALA A 56 -21.17 66.36 4.95
C ALA A 56 -20.44 65.45 5.95
N VAL A 57 -19.14 65.23 5.71
CA VAL A 57 -18.25 64.50 6.61
C VAL A 57 -17.47 65.51 7.44
N TRP A 58 -17.50 65.35 8.75
CA TRP A 58 -16.79 66.18 9.72
C TRP A 58 -15.71 65.37 10.42
N TYR A 59 -14.49 65.89 10.43
CA TYR A 59 -13.32 65.18 10.91
C TYR A 59 -12.95 65.60 12.33
N VAL A 60 -12.66 64.63 13.19
CA VAL A 60 -12.29 64.82 14.60
C VAL A 60 -10.97 64.12 14.88
N ASN A 61 -10.00 64.83 15.45
CA ASN A 61 -8.73 64.31 15.91
C ASN A 61 -8.27 65.06 17.16
N VAL A 62 -8.21 64.38 18.30
CA VAL A 62 -7.77 64.94 19.60
C VAL A 62 -6.39 65.62 19.52
N ASN A 63 -5.52 65.15 18.62
CA ASN A 63 -4.16 65.67 18.41
C ASN A 63 -4.08 66.77 17.33
N SER A 64 -5.21 67.31 16.86
CA SER A 64 -5.25 68.32 15.79
C SER A 64 -4.43 69.58 16.14
N ALA A 65 -3.45 69.88 15.29
CA ALA A 65 -2.59 71.06 15.40
C ALA A 65 -3.22 72.36 14.82
N ALA A 66 -4.42 72.26 14.22
CA ALA A 66 -5.10 73.38 13.56
C ALA A 66 -5.38 74.53 14.54
N GLN A 67 -4.87 75.73 14.25
CA GLN A 67 -5.07 76.90 15.12
C GLN A 67 -6.56 77.29 15.21
N LEU A 68 -7.29 77.13 14.09
CA LEU A 68 -8.75 77.28 14.00
C LEU A 68 -9.31 76.01 13.34
N PRO A 69 -9.76 75.01 14.13
CA PRO A 69 -10.44 73.84 13.58
C PRO A 69 -11.79 74.20 12.97
N ASP A 70 -12.05 73.72 11.76
CA ASP A 70 -13.34 73.82 11.06
C ASP A 70 -13.95 72.45 10.72
N GLY A 71 -13.23 71.35 10.99
CA GLY A 71 -13.70 70.00 10.79
C GLY A 71 -13.90 69.56 9.34
N VAL A 72 -13.58 70.35 8.31
CA VAL A 72 -13.86 69.97 6.91
C VAL A 72 -12.80 69.03 6.29
N SER A 73 -11.69 68.82 6.99
CA SER A 73 -10.61 67.90 6.59
C SER A 73 -9.86 67.35 7.80
N TRP A 74 -9.10 66.26 7.65
CA TRP A 74 -8.18 65.78 8.69
C TRP A 74 -7.16 66.82 9.16
N ALA A 75 -6.72 67.73 8.27
CA ALA A 75 -5.75 68.78 8.59
C ALA A 75 -6.36 69.92 9.43
N THR A 76 -7.68 70.09 9.38
CA THR A 76 -8.46 71.12 10.09
C THR A 76 -9.45 70.50 11.10
N ALA A 77 -9.25 69.23 11.45
CA ALA A 77 -10.14 68.43 12.29
C ALA A 77 -10.39 69.06 13.66
N TYR A 78 -11.64 68.94 14.14
CA TYR A 78 -12.04 69.31 15.50
C TYR A 78 -11.30 68.47 16.55
N ARG A 79 -11.22 68.97 17.79
CA ARG A 79 -10.48 68.29 18.88
C ARG A 79 -11.36 67.44 19.77
N THR A 80 -12.63 67.78 19.89
CA THR A 80 -13.61 66.96 20.62
C THR A 80 -14.63 66.35 19.67
N ILE A 81 -15.24 65.23 20.08
CA ILE A 81 -16.29 64.57 19.32
C ILE A 81 -17.56 65.44 19.34
N GLN A 82 -17.84 66.14 20.45
CA GLN A 82 -18.99 67.06 20.53
C GLN A 82 -18.89 68.21 19.52
N GLU A 83 -17.71 68.80 19.27
CA GLU A 83 -17.52 69.83 18.24
C GLU A 83 -17.94 69.31 16.85
N GLY A 84 -17.54 68.09 16.49
CA GLY A 84 -17.94 67.44 15.24
C GLY A 84 -19.43 67.12 15.14
N ILE A 85 -20.05 66.62 16.23
CA ILE A 85 -21.49 66.36 16.28
C ILE A 85 -22.30 67.66 16.17
N ASP A 86 -21.84 68.73 16.79
CA ASP A 86 -22.50 70.04 16.79
C ASP A 86 -22.44 70.67 15.39
N ALA A 87 -21.30 70.60 14.72
CA ALA A 87 -21.15 71.03 13.33
C ALA A 87 -22.03 70.21 12.36
N ALA A 88 -22.01 68.87 12.47
CA ALA A 88 -22.83 67.98 11.66
C ALA A 88 -24.34 68.26 11.86
N SER A 89 -24.79 68.39 13.11
CA SER A 89 -26.18 68.71 13.41
C SER A 89 -26.58 70.12 12.92
N GLY A 90 -25.70 71.11 13.05
CA GLY A 90 -25.92 72.46 12.53
C GLY A 90 -26.02 72.53 11.01
N ALA A 91 -25.38 71.59 10.30
CA ALA A 91 -25.47 71.43 8.85
C ALA A 91 -26.69 70.60 8.39
N GLY A 92 -27.55 70.13 9.30
CA GLY A 92 -28.74 69.33 8.99
C GLY A 92 -28.54 67.80 9.10
N GLY A 93 -27.43 67.34 9.67
CA GLY A 93 -27.05 65.93 9.79
C GLY A 93 -25.77 65.61 9.01
N GLY A 94 -25.31 64.37 9.08
CA GLY A 94 -24.10 63.91 8.38
C GLY A 94 -23.29 62.88 9.15
N GLU A 95 -22.05 62.66 8.69
CA GLU A 95 -21.11 61.74 9.32
C GLU A 95 -20.03 62.50 10.10
N VAL A 96 -19.62 61.96 11.25
CA VAL A 96 -18.49 62.44 12.05
C VAL A 96 -17.45 61.33 12.11
N TRP A 97 -16.28 61.53 11.50
CA TRP A 97 -15.19 60.57 11.45
C TRP A 97 -14.14 60.91 12.51
N VAL A 98 -13.93 59.99 13.45
CA VAL A 98 -13.09 60.21 14.63
C VAL A 98 -11.81 59.38 14.54
N ALA A 99 -10.67 60.06 14.51
CA ALA A 99 -9.35 59.44 14.57
C ALA A 99 -9.11 58.76 15.93
N ALA A 100 -8.39 57.64 15.92
CA ALA A 100 -8.06 56.89 17.12
C ALA A 100 -7.31 57.73 18.16
N GLY A 101 -7.64 57.51 19.43
CA GLY A 101 -7.25 58.37 20.55
C GLY A 101 -8.18 58.21 21.74
N ILE A 102 -7.84 58.92 22.82
CA ILE A 102 -8.66 58.99 24.04
C ILE A 102 -9.28 60.38 24.10
N TYR A 103 -10.60 60.43 24.04
CA TYR A 103 -11.42 61.64 24.05
C TYR A 103 -12.07 61.80 25.42
N ASN A 104 -11.81 62.93 26.05
CA ASN A 104 -12.50 63.37 27.25
C ASN A 104 -13.41 64.55 26.85
N GLU A 105 -14.71 64.32 26.89
CA GLU A 105 -15.75 65.28 26.47
C GLU A 105 -16.19 66.22 27.61
N SER A 106 -15.35 66.46 28.62
CA SER A 106 -15.56 67.42 29.74
C SER A 106 -15.72 68.90 29.34
N ARG A 107 -15.80 69.18 28.03
CA ARG A 107 -16.17 70.48 27.47
C ARG A 107 -17.61 70.53 26.94
N ALA A 108 -18.32 69.40 26.91
CA ALA A 108 -19.75 69.39 26.62
C ALA A 108 -20.50 70.15 27.73
N SER A 109 -21.23 71.19 27.37
CA SER A 109 -21.76 72.22 28.29
C SER A 109 -22.99 71.77 29.12
N ASN A 110 -23.03 70.50 29.54
CA ASN A 110 -24.15 69.89 30.25
C ASN A 110 -23.75 69.43 31.67
N GLU A 111 -24.75 69.28 32.55
CA GLU A 111 -24.56 68.94 33.98
C GLU A 111 -23.90 67.56 34.22
N SER A 112 -23.75 66.74 33.17
CA SER A 112 -23.14 65.41 33.22
C SER A 112 -21.80 65.30 32.48
N ASN A 113 -21.29 66.36 31.84
CA ASN A 113 -20.08 66.31 30.99
C ASN A 113 -20.10 65.18 29.94
N ALA A 114 -21.29 64.80 29.47
CA ALA A 114 -21.52 63.65 28.60
C ALA A 114 -21.45 64.01 27.12
N LEU A 115 -21.04 63.06 26.27
CA LEU A 115 -21.20 63.20 24.82
C LEU A 115 -22.70 63.14 24.47
N LEU A 116 -23.22 64.21 23.87
CA LEU A 116 -24.62 64.31 23.45
C LEU A 116 -24.74 63.89 21.98
N LEU A 117 -25.30 62.70 21.73
CA LEU A 117 -25.70 62.32 20.38
C LEU A 117 -26.83 63.24 19.90
N LYS A 118 -26.91 63.46 18.57
CA LYS A 118 -27.94 64.29 17.94
C LYS A 118 -28.60 63.54 16.78
N SER A 119 -29.90 63.77 16.62
CA SER A 119 -30.70 63.09 15.60
C SER A 119 -30.18 63.39 14.19
N GLY A 120 -30.04 62.35 13.36
CA GLY A 120 -29.52 62.46 11.99
C GLY A 120 -27.99 62.58 11.90
N VAL A 121 -27.26 62.40 13.01
CA VAL A 121 -25.79 62.37 13.02
C VAL A 121 -25.29 60.94 13.24
N ALA A 122 -24.38 60.49 12.37
CA ALA A 122 -23.69 59.20 12.49
C ALA A 122 -22.22 59.40 12.86
N VAL A 123 -21.79 58.84 13.98
CA VAL A 123 -20.46 59.04 14.55
C VAL A 123 -19.67 57.73 14.43
N TYR A 124 -18.53 57.78 13.76
CA TYR A 124 -17.72 56.61 13.40
C TYR A 124 -16.30 56.73 13.96
N GLY A 125 -15.88 55.75 14.75
CA GLY A 125 -14.51 55.58 15.24
C GLY A 125 -13.68 54.64 14.35
N GLY A 126 -12.37 54.58 14.63
CA GLY A 126 -11.44 53.64 13.99
C GLY A 126 -10.59 54.21 12.84
N PHE A 127 -10.51 55.53 12.71
CA PHE A 127 -9.69 56.19 11.68
C PHE A 127 -8.25 56.43 12.17
N ALA A 128 -7.27 56.51 11.27
CA ALA A 128 -5.91 56.95 11.59
C ALA A 128 -5.72 58.47 11.42
N GLY A 129 -6.64 59.15 10.74
CA GLY A 129 -6.55 60.58 10.48
C GLY A 129 -6.01 60.93 9.08
N GLY A 130 -6.21 60.04 8.10
CA GLY A 130 -5.78 60.25 6.71
C GLY A 130 -6.69 59.58 5.67
N GLU A 131 -7.78 58.94 6.10
CA GLU A 131 -8.72 58.22 5.26
C GLU A 131 -9.57 59.14 4.37
N THR A 132 -9.86 58.68 3.16
CA THR A 132 -10.73 59.33 2.17
C THR A 132 -12.08 58.63 2.01
N ALA A 133 -12.28 57.46 2.63
CA ALA A 133 -13.52 56.68 2.55
C ALA A 133 -13.82 55.96 3.88
N ARG A 134 -15.09 55.90 4.27
CA ARG A 134 -15.55 55.24 5.51
C ARG A 134 -15.12 53.76 5.60
N SER A 135 -14.97 53.07 4.47
CA SER A 135 -14.51 51.68 4.39
C SER A 135 -13.03 51.47 4.72
N GLN A 136 -12.21 52.53 4.79
CA GLN A 136 -10.80 52.46 5.17
C GLN A 136 -10.58 52.48 6.70
N ARG A 137 -11.64 52.72 7.49
CA ARG A 137 -11.57 52.68 8.95
C ARG A 137 -11.31 51.24 9.43
N ASN A 138 -10.65 51.10 10.58
CA ASN A 138 -10.44 49.81 11.23
C ASN A 138 -10.68 49.96 12.74
N TRP A 139 -11.95 49.91 13.16
CA TRP A 139 -12.37 50.09 14.56
C TRP A 139 -11.82 49.01 15.50
N ALA A 140 -11.57 47.79 14.99
CA ALA A 140 -11.05 46.69 15.78
C ALA A 140 -9.55 46.85 16.14
N ALA A 141 -8.75 47.45 15.25
CA ALA A 141 -7.31 47.66 15.47
C ALA A 141 -6.96 49.07 15.97
N ARG A 142 -7.87 50.06 15.84
CA ARG A 142 -7.60 51.48 16.11
C ARG A 142 -8.58 52.03 17.14
N ASN A 143 -8.25 51.81 18.41
CA ASN A 143 -9.11 52.17 19.53
C ASN A 143 -9.46 53.66 19.54
N THR A 144 -10.75 53.96 19.49
CA THR A 144 -11.30 55.31 19.67
C THR A 144 -12.08 55.29 20.98
N VAL A 145 -11.54 55.90 22.03
CA VAL A 145 -12.03 55.77 23.41
C VAL A 145 -12.72 57.07 23.83
N ILE A 146 -13.95 56.96 24.32
CA ILE A 146 -14.67 58.03 25.04
C ILE A 146 -14.55 57.68 26.53
N ASP A 147 -13.83 58.51 27.28
CA ASP A 147 -13.51 58.28 28.69
C ASP A 147 -14.11 59.37 29.59
N GLY A 148 -14.99 58.96 30.50
CA GLY A 148 -15.67 59.83 31.45
C GLY A 148 -14.85 60.28 32.68
N ASN A 149 -13.65 59.74 32.88
CA ASN A 149 -12.92 59.84 34.16
C ASN A 149 -11.44 60.24 34.04
N THR A 150 -10.71 59.83 32.99
CA THR A 150 -9.30 60.26 32.85
C THR A 150 -9.18 61.77 32.60
N GLN A 151 -8.04 62.35 33.00
CA GLN A 151 -7.78 63.80 32.97
C GLN A 151 -8.72 64.69 33.83
N GLY A 152 -9.34 64.12 34.87
CA GLY A 152 -10.15 64.87 35.84
C GLY A 152 -11.64 64.99 35.49
N GLY A 153 -12.13 64.12 34.59
CA GLY A 153 -13.54 64.00 34.27
C GLY A 153 -14.41 63.60 35.47
N ARG A 154 -15.69 63.92 35.38
CA ARG A 154 -16.75 63.48 36.32
C ARG A 154 -18.03 63.15 35.55
N ALA A 155 -17.89 62.39 34.46
CA ALA A 155 -19.05 62.08 33.64
C ALA A 155 -19.98 61.09 34.36
N TYR A 156 -21.20 61.52 34.69
CA TYR A 156 -22.21 60.61 35.24
C TYR A 156 -22.65 59.58 34.18
N HIS A 157 -22.75 60.05 32.93
CA HIS A 157 -23.03 59.27 31.73
C HIS A 157 -21.91 59.59 30.75
N VAL A 158 -21.27 58.60 30.12
CA VAL A 158 -20.26 58.88 29.08
C VAL A 158 -20.95 59.39 27.80
N VAL A 159 -22.10 58.81 27.47
CA VAL A 159 -22.91 59.13 26.29
C VAL A 159 -24.39 59.29 26.67
N ILE A 160 -25.07 60.28 26.09
CA ILE A 160 -26.53 60.43 26.14
C ILE A 160 -27.08 60.23 24.73
N GLY A 161 -28.06 59.33 24.59
CA GLY A 161 -28.62 58.92 23.30
C GLY A 161 -29.59 59.92 22.67
N SER A 162 -29.82 59.74 21.36
CA SER A 162 -30.81 60.48 20.57
C SER A 162 -31.40 59.57 19.49
N ASP A 163 -32.67 59.76 19.13
CA ASP A 163 -33.31 59.02 18.02
C ASP A 163 -32.62 59.29 16.69
N ASN A 164 -32.52 58.30 15.81
CA ASN A 164 -31.83 58.40 14.51
C ASN A 164 -30.35 58.84 14.59
N ALA A 165 -29.71 58.71 15.75
CA ALA A 165 -28.26 58.86 15.89
C ALA A 165 -27.56 57.49 15.77
N THR A 166 -26.36 57.47 15.22
CA THR A 166 -25.50 56.26 15.19
C THR A 166 -24.19 56.53 15.92
N LEU A 167 -23.74 55.57 16.72
CA LEU A 167 -22.41 55.55 17.35
C LEU A 167 -21.76 54.20 17.05
N ASP A 168 -20.67 54.21 16.29
CA ASP A 168 -20.08 52.98 15.74
C ASP A 168 -18.55 52.95 15.90
N GLY A 169 -18.03 51.90 16.56
CA GLY A 169 -16.59 51.64 16.66
C GLY A 169 -15.87 52.35 17.82
N PHE A 170 -16.54 52.55 18.96
CA PHE A 170 -16.00 53.25 20.14
C PHE A 170 -15.84 52.35 21.36
N THR A 171 -14.82 52.62 22.17
CA THR A 171 -14.78 52.17 23.57
C THR A 171 -15.41 53.25 24.45
N ILE A 172 -16.34 52.88 25.32
CA ILE A 172 -17.11 53.78 26.20
C ILE A 172 -16.84 53.36 27.64
N THR A 173 -16.08 54.17 28.39
CA THR A 173 -15.54 53.80 29.70
C THR A 173 -15.45 54.97 30.68
N GLY A 174 -15.17 54.68 31.96
CA GLY A 174 -14.99 55.69 33.01
C GLY A 174 -16.28 56.30 33.56
N GLY A 175 -17.46 55.96 33.02
CA GLY A 175 -18.74 56.47 33.50
C GLY A 175 -19.02 56.14 34.96
N SER A 176 -19.50 57.12 35.73
CA SER A 176 -19.86 56.92 37.15
C SER A 176 -21.14 57.66 37.52
N ALA A 177 -22.28 57.02 37.28
CA ALA A 177 -23.60 57.55 37.60
C ALA A 177 -23.85 57.51 39.12
N ASN A 178 -23.29 58.51 39.81
CA ASN A 178 -23.26 58.67 41.26
C ASN A 178 -23.76 60.05 41.74
N GLY A 179 -24.36 60.84 40.84
CA GLY A 179 -24.90 62.17 41.11
C GLY A 179 -26.29 62.16 41.76
N PRO A 180 -26.98 63.32 41.85
CA PRO A 180 -28.39 63.35 42.20
C PRO A 180 -29.25 62.73 41.09
N SER A 181 -30.42 62.18 41.43
CA SER A 181 -31.39 61.69 40.41
C SER A 181 -31.71 62.80 39.39
N PRO A 182 -31.65 62.53 38.07
CA PRO A 182 -31.62 61.20 37.43
C PRO A 182 -30.23 60.55 37.25
N HIS A 183 -29.14 61.24 37.59
CA HIS A 183 -27.74 60.87 37.34
C HIS A 183 -27.17 59.72 38.20
N ILE A 184 -28.03 58.78 38.59
CA ILE A 184 -27.74 57.54 39.33
C ILE A 184 -27.85 56.28 38.45
N ARG A 185 -28.05 56.45 37.14
CA ARG A 185 -28.36 55.40 36.16
C ARG A 185 -27.56 55.58 34.87
N GLY A 186 -27.29 54.51 34.13
CA GLY A 186 -26.67 54.58 32.80
C GLY A 186 -25.25 55.16 32.85
N GLY A 187 -24.32 54.45 33.47
CA GLY A 187 -22.94 54.92 33.63
C GLY A 187 -22.24 55.14 32.29
N GLY A 188 -22.29 54.16 31.39
CA GLY A 188 -21.76 54.30 30.03
C GLY A 188 -22.71 55.11 29.13
N ILE A 189 -23.90 54.58 28.86
CA ILE A 189 -24.89 55.18 27.95
C ILE A 189 -26.23 55.38 28.68
N TYR A 190 -26.83 56.56 28.53
CA TYR A 190 -28.12 56.90 29.09
C TYR A 190 -29.15 57.25 28.01
N ASN A 191 -30.19 56.41 27.89
CA ASN A 191 -31.26 56.51 26.88
C ASN A 191 -32.63 56.63 27.56
N VAL A 192 -33.29 57.78 27.41
CA VAL A 192 -34.66 58.01 27.87
C VAL A 192 -35.47 58.63 26.75
N SER A 193 -36.49 57.90 26.27
CA SER A 193 -37.25 58.26 25.04
C SER A 193 -36.32 58.58 23.85
N ALA A 194 -35.23 57.83 23.72
CA ALA A 194 -34.21 57.98 22.70
C ALA A 194 -33.65 56.60 22.32
N SER A 195 -33.64 56.27 21.03
CA SER A 195 -33.32 54.95 20.50
C SER A 195 -32.18 55.03 19.46
N PRO A 196 -30.94 55.32 19.89
CA PRO A 196 -29.78 55.34 18.99
C PRO A 196 -29.42 53.94 18.46
N THR A 197 -28.67 53.90 17.36
CA THR A 197 -27.94 52.71 16.91
C THR A 197 -26.54 52.73 17.51
N ILE A 198 -26.19 51.71 18.28
CA ILE A 198 -24.87 51.49 18.88
C ILE A 198 -24.27 50.24 18.23
N ALA A 199 -23.20 50.41 17.45
CA ALA A 199 -22.61 49.32 16.65
C ALA A 199 -21.11 49.14 16.95
N ASN A 200 -20.61 47.90 16.95
CA ASN A 200 -19.17 47.61 17.07
C ASN A 200 -18.48 48.28 18.29
N CYS A 201 -19.22 48.59 19.35
CA CYS A 201 -18.72 49.36 20.49
C CYS A 201 -18.33 48.46 21.68
N THR A 202 -17.35 48.89 22.46
CA THR A 202 -16.99 48.26 23.74
C THR A 202 -17.43 49.14 24.91
N ILE A 203 -18.54 48.80 25.56
CA ILE A 203 -19.05 49.49 26.75
C ILE A 203 -18.45 48.79 27.97
N SER A 204 -17.44 49.38 28.60
CA SER A 204 -16.68 48.68 29.65
C SER A 204 -16.29 49.51 30.87
N GLY A 205 -16.24 48.86 32.03
CA GLY A 205 -15.76 49.47 33.29
C GLY A 205 -16.62 50.61 33.83
N ASN A 206 -17.86 50.78 33.35
CA ASN A 206 -18.76 51.85 33.80
C ASN A 206 -19.52 51.45 35.07
N THR A 207 -19.88 52.44 35.88
CA THR A 207 -20.53 52.25 37.17
C THR A 207 -21.81 53.07 37.33
N ALA A 208 -22.79 52.53 38.05
CA ALA A 208 -24.01 53.24 38.44
C ALA A 208 -24.41 52.92 39.88
N GLN A 209 -25.11 53.83 40.55
CA GLN A 209 -25.66 53.58 41.89
C GLN A 209 -26.98 52.79 41.85
N SER A 210 -27.86 53.06 40.87
CA SER A 210 -29.24 52.54 40.81
C SER A 210 -29.48 51.51 39.72
N ASP A 211 -29.33 51.84 38.43
CA ASP A 211 -29.68 50.88 37.35
C ASP A 211 -28.88 51.17 36.06
N GLY A 212 -28.48 50.13 35.32
CA GLY A 212 -27.75 50.25 34.07
C GLY A 212 -26.31 50.71 34.27
N GLY A 213 -25.42 49.81 34.70
CA GLY A 213 -23.99 50.13 34.85
C GLY A 213 -23.36 50.55 33.51
N GLY A 214 -23.54 49.73 32.48
CA GLY A 214 -23.16 50.03 31.10
C GLY A 214 -24.19 50.91 30.39
N ILE A 215 -25.44 50.45 30.25
CA ILE A 215 -26.51 51.12 29.49
C ILE A 215 -27.80 51.16 30.30
N TYR A 216 -28.48 52.31 30.32
CA TYR A 216 -29.82 52.46 30.86
C TYR A 216 -30.81 52.85 29.76
N ASN A 217 -31.88 52.08 29.60
CA ASN A 217 -32.97 52.33 28.65
C ASN A 217 -34.31 52.50 29.39
N SER A 218 -35.02 53.60 29.13
CA SER A 218 -36.39 53.80 29.61
C SER A 218 -37.27 54.41 28.52
N ASN A 219 -38.37 53.74 28.16
CA ASN A 219 -39.19 54.10 26.99
C ASN A 219 -38.35 54.25 25.70
N ALA A 220 -37.32 53.41 25.58
CA ALA A 220 -36.25 53.52 24.59
C ALA A 220 -35.94 52.12 24.05
N SER A 221 -35.76 52.01 22.73
CA SER A 221 -35.54 50.73 22.05
C SER A 221 -34.35 50.84 21.08
N PRO A 222 -33.14 51.13 21.59
CA PRO A 222 -31.94 51.23 20.75
C PRO A 222 -31.64 49.90 20.04
N ALA A 223 -30.95 50.01 18.91
CA ALA A 223 -30.30 48.87 18.26
C ALA A 223 -28.86 48.78 18.77
N ILE A 224 -28.47 47.63 19.32
CA ILE A 224 -27.16 47.37 19.89
C ILE A 224 -26.58 46.16 19.14
N VAL A 225 -25.59 46.38 18.30
CA VAL A 225 -25.12 45.39 17.31
C VAL A 225 -23.62 45.18 17.43
N ASN A 226 -23.16 43.93 17.48
CA ASN A 226 -21.74 43.54 17.54
C ASN A 226 -20.97 44.24 18.68
N CYS A 227 -21.63 44.51 19.81
CA CYS A 227 -21.06 45.24 20.92
C CYS A 227 -20.52 44.32 22.02
N VAL A 228 -19.44 44.73 22.66
CA VAL A 228 -18.89 44.10 23.86
C VAL A 228 -19.30 44.90 25.07
N VAL A 229 -20.02 44.29 26.01
CA VAL A 229 -20.46 44.93 27.26
C VAL A 229 -19.76 44.22 28.41
N SER A 230 -18.76 44.83 29.04
CA SER A 230 -17.89 44.11 30.00
C SER A 230 -17.45 44.86 31.25
N GLY A 231 -17.39 44.13 32.38
CA GLY A 231 -16.92 44.69 33.65
C GLY A 231 -17.73 45.89 34.19
N ASN A 232 -18.94 46.14 33.68
CA ASN A 232 -19.79 47.22 34.16
C ASN A 232 -20.52 46.81 35.45
N ARG A 233 -20.67 47.74 36.40
CA ARG A 233 -21.11 47.41 37.76
C ARG A 233 -22.13 48.38 38.33
N VAL A 234 -23.23 47.84 38.85
CA VAL A 234 -24.11 48.58 39.76
C VAL A 234 -23.66 48.37 41.20
N VAL A 235 -23.39 49.47 41.90
CA VAL A 235 -22.74 49.45 43.24
C VAL A 235 -23.75 49.26 44.37
N GLY A 236 -25.01 49.69 44.18
CA GLY A 236 -26.12 49.53 45.14
C GLY A 236 -26.99 48.30 44.86
N THR A 237 -28.21 48.30 45.43
CA THR A 237 -29.24 47.24 45.31
C THR A 237 -29.94 47.19 43.94
N GLY A 238 -29.16 47.43 42.89
CA GLY A 238 -29.63 47.91 41.60
C GLY A 238 -29.62 46.87 40.48
N ARG A 239 -30.03 47.29 39.28
CA ARG A 239 -30.37 46.37 38.17
C ARG A 239 -29.53 46.58 36.93
N GLY A 240 -29.22 45.51 36.20
CA GLY A 240 -28.59 45.58 34.88
C GLY A 240 -27.15 46.08 34.98
N GLY A 241 -26.21 45.19 35.32
CA GLY A 241 -24.79 45.51 35.38
C GLY A 241 -24.29 46.00 34.02
N GLY A 242 -24.57 45.21 32.98
CA GLY A 242 -24.42 45.61 31.59
C GLY A 242 -25.52 46.57 31.13
N ILE A 243 -26.77 46.10 31.05
CA ILE A 243 -27.92 46.83 30.50
C ILE A 243 -29.14 46.71 31.42
N TYR A 244 -29.83 47.83 31.68
CA TYR A 244 -31.16 47.83 32.27
C TYR A 244 -32.20 48.41 31.33
N ASN A 245 -33.30 47.69 31.14
CA ASN A 245 -34.43 48.07 30.31
C ASN A 245 -35.69 48.24 31.16
N SER A 246 -36.36 49.38 31.00
CA SER A 246 -37.54 49.74 31.77
C SER A 246 -38.62 50.44 30.94
N THR A 247 -39.86 50.40 31.43
CA THR A 247 -40.95 51.26 30.94
C THR A 247 -41.18 51.08 29.43
N ASN A 248 -41.57 49.87 29.01
CA ASN A 248 -41.77 49.48 27.61
C ASN A 248 -40.49 49.47 26.72
N ALA A 249 -39.30 49.71 27.27
CA ALA A 249 -38.05 49.58 26.52
C ALA A 249 -37.89 48.19 25.90
N SER A 250 -37.66 48.14 24.58
CA SER A 250 -37.58 46.89 23.82
C SER A 250 -36.39 46.93 22.85
N PRO A 251 -35.15 47.01 23.35
CA PRO A 251 -33.96 47.10 22.51
C PRO A 251 -33.76 45.83 21.67
N SER A 252 -33.18 46.03 20.49
CA SER A 252 -32.64 44.95 19.65
C SER A 252 -31.17 44.78 19.99
N ILE A 253 -30.76 43.58 20.41
CA ILE A 253 -29.40 43.28 20.84
C ILE A 253 -28.92 42.06 20.05
N GLU A 254 -27.96 42.26 19.16
CA GLU A 254 -27.55 41.28 18.16
C GLU A 254 -26.02 41.15 18.10
N GLY A 255 -25.50 39.92 18.05
CA GLY A 255 -24.06 39.67 17.95
C GLY A 255 -23.23 40.14 19.15
N CYS A 256 -23.87 40.38 20.30
CA CYS A 256 -23.24 41.06 21.44
C CYS A 256 -22.63 40.10 22.47
N VAL A 257 -21.51 40.49 23.08
CA VAL A 257 -20.80 39.70 24.09
C VAL A 257 -20.83 40.42 25.45
N PHE A 258 -21.47 39.78 26.43
CA PHE A 258 -21.61 40.27 27.80
C PHE A 258 -20.72 39.46 28.74
N PHE A 259 -19.73 40.10 29.39
CA PHE A 259 -18.92 39.39 30.38
C PHE A 259 -18.50 40.19 31.61
N THR A 260 -18.37 39.51 32.75
CA THR A 260 -17.94 40.07 34.05
C THR A 260 -18.73 41.28 34.56
N ASN A 261 -19.93 41.53 34.04
CA ASN A 261 -20.81 42.58 34.53
C ASN A 261 -21.50 42.18 35.85
N GLN A 262 -21.79 43.16 36.70
CA GLN A 262 -22.24 42.92 38.09
C GLN A 262 -23.41 43.83 38.50
N ALA A 263 -24.44 43.26 39.14
CA ALA A 263 -25.56 44.00 39.74
C ALA A 263 -26.20 43.20 40.89
N THR A 264 -27.28 43.70 41.51
CA THR A 264 -28.12 42.87 42.38
C THR A 264 -29.08 42.01 41.55
N TYR A 265 -29.67 42.57 40.49
CA TYR A 265 -30.57 41.87 39.58
C TYR A 265 -30.12 42.02 38.13
N GLY A 266 -29.90 40.92 37.41
CA GLY A 266 -29.45 40.95 36.01
C GLY A 266 -28.01 41.44 35.89
N GLY A 267 -27.04 40.53 36.06
CA GLY A 267 -25.62 40.88 35.97
C GLY A 267 -25.27 41.44 34.59
N ALA A 268 -25.69 40.76 33.52
CA ALA A 268 -25.60 41.30 32.16
C ALA A 268 -26.80 42.17 31.79
N VAL A 269 -28.03 41.63 31.86
CA VAL A 269 -29.25 42.30 31.38
C VAL A 269 -30.37 42.17 32.42
N ALA A 270 -31.07 43.26 32.72
CA ALA A 270 -32.30 43.25 33.50
C ALA A 270 -33.44 43.95 32.75
N ASN A 271 -34.59 43.28 32.61
CA ASN A 271 -35.80 43.79 31.99
C ASN A 271 -36.90 43.94 33.04
N ARG A 272 -37.53 45.11 33.10
CA ARG A 272 -38.58 45.42 34.09
C ARG A 272 -39.69 46.28 33.50
N THR A 273 -40.91 46.16 34.04
CA THR A 273 -42.04 47.05 33.70
C THR A 273 -42.38 46.99 32.20
N ASN A 274 -42.80 45.80 31.75
CA ASN A 274 -43.17 45.50 30.37
C ASN A 274 -42.04 45.77 29.35
N ALA A 275 -40.78 45.56 29.75
CA ALA A 275 -39.63 45.66 28.86
C ALA A 275 -39.36 44.31 28.18
N SER A 276 -39.03 44.32 26.89
CA SER A 276 -38.82 43.10 26.10
C SER A 276 -37.61 43.25 25.19
N ALA A 277 -36.43 42.98 25.75
CA ALA A 277 -35.20 42.90 24.96
C ALA A 277 -35.22 41.68 24.03
N MET A 278 -34.86 41.90 22.77
CA MET A 278 -34.62 40.86 21.79
C MET A 278 -33.11 40.58 21.75
N LEU A 279 -32.71 39.35 22.03
CA LEU A 279 -31.33 38.90 22.24
C LEU A 279 -31.03 37.81 21.20
N ILE A 280 -30.21 38.13 20.19
CA ILE A 280 -29.91 37.24 19.05
C ILE A 280 -28.39 37.09 18.89
N ASN A 281 -27.88 35.89 18.65
CA ASN A 281 -26.43 35.64 18.47
C ASN A 281 -25.58 36.22 19.60
N CYS A 282 -26.09 36.22 20.84
CA CYS A 282 -25.42 36.85 21.98
C CYS A 282 -24.72 35.83 22.87
N ILE A 283 -23.58 36.22 23.44
CA ILE A 283 -22.83 35.43 24.41
C ILE A 283 -22.89 36.12 25.77
N PHE A 284 -23.30 35.38 26.80
CA PHE A 284 -23.29 35.85 28.18
C PHE A 284 -22.36 34.94 28.98
N ARG A 285 -21.21 35.45 29.42
CA ARG A 285 -20.25 34.65 30.21
C ARG A 285 -19.73 35.33 31.47
N SER A 286 -19.69 34.58 32.57
CA SER A 286 -19.07 35.04 33.84
C SER A 286 -19.65 36.35 34.39
N ASN A 287 -20.92 36.68 34.09
CA ASN A 287 -21.63 37.79 34.72
C ASN A 287 -22.18 37.35 36.08
N SER A 288 -22.30 38.28 37.04
CA SER A 288 -22.67 37.95 38.42
C SER A 288 -23.79 38.82 38.99
N ALA A 289 -24.75 38.23 39.69
CA ALA A 289 -25.81 38.95 40.39
C ALA A 289 -26.19 38.33 41.74
N THR A 290 -27.18 38.91 42.43
CA THR A 290 -27.92 38.19 43.48
C THR A 290 -29.00 37.30 42.85
N GLN A 291 -29.70 37.79 41.82
CA GLN A 291 -30.66 37.03 41.01
C GLN A 291 -30.51 37.36 39.51
N GLY A 292 -30.55 36.36 38.65
CA GLY A 292 -30.34 36.54 37.20
C GLY A 292 -28.88 36.91 36.89
N GLY A 293 -27.97 35.96 36.95
CA GLY A 293 -26.53 36.21 36.73
C GLY A 293 -26.24 36.78 35.35
N ALA A 294 -26.80 36.17 34.29
CA ALA A 294 -26.88 36.81 32.97
C ALA A 294 -28.14 37.68 32.86
N ILE A 295 -29.33 37.08 32.87
CA ILE A 295 -30.60 37.74 32.52
C ILE A 295 -31.57 37.71 33.71
N PHE A 296 -32.19 38.85 34.00
CA PHE A 296 -33.28 38.99 34.97
C PHE A 296 -34.53 39.59 34.30
N ASN A 297 -35.68 38.95 34.46
CA ASN A 297 -36.96 39.42 33.93
C ASN A 297 -38.00 39.58 35.06
N ASP A 298 -38.57 40.79 35.19
CA ASP A 298 -39.65 41.10 36.15
C ASP A 298 -40.84 41.77 35.43
N GLY A 299 -41.97 41.06 35.36
CA GLY A 299 -43.15 41.47 34.58
C GLY A 299 -42.81 41.79 33.12
N SER A 300 -41.92 40.99 32.52
CA SER A 300 -41.17 41.34 31.30
C SER A 300 -40.83 40.07 30.51
N ALA A 301 -40.83 40.11 29.18
CA ALA A 301 -40.61 38.92 28.35
C ALA A 301 -39.49 39.17 27.33
N SER A 302 -38.25 38.84 27.68
CA SER A 302 -37.13 38.82 26.74
C SER A 302 -37.30 37.70 25.71
N ASP A 303 -36.76 37.88 24.52
CA ASP A 303 -36.77 36.88 23.45
C ASP A 303 -35.32 36.51 23.12
N VAL A 304 -34.90 35.28 23.47
CA VAL A 304 -33.51 34.80 23.41
C VAL A 304 -33.40 33.75 22.31
N ARG A 305 -32.68 34.05 21.22
CA ARG A 305 -32.45 33.10 20.11
C ARG A 305 -30.96 32.95 19.80
N ASN A 306 -30.52 31.71 19.53
CA ASN A 306 -29.14 31.42 19.13
C ASN A 306 -28.13 32.11 20.06
N CYS A 307 -28.30 31.94 21.38
CA CYS A 307 -27.46 32.57 22.40
C CYS A 307 -26.73 31.52 23.24
N THR A 308 -25.55 31.87 23.75
CA THR A 308 -24.77 31.01 24.65
C THR A 308 -24.61 31.68 26.02
N LEU A 309 -25.27 31.13 27.04
CA LEU A 309 -25.22 31.57 28.43
C LEU A 309 -24.33 30.60 29.21
N HIS A 310 -23.08 30.99 29.50
CA HIS A 310 -22.07 30.12 30.11
C HIS A 310 -21.43 30.68 31.39
N GLY A 311 -21.41 29.92 32.48
CA GLY A 311 -20.58 30.27 33.64
C GLY A 311 -21.02 31.53 34.39
N ASN A 312 -22.29 31.96 34.26
CA ASN A 312 -22.83 33.12 34.97
C ASN A 312 -23.32 32.70 36.37
N ALA A 313 -23.21 33.61 37.34
CA ALA A 313 -23.43 33.32 38.75
C ALA A 313 -24.52 34.22 39.36
N ALA A 314 -25.38 33.63 40.18
CA ALA A 314 -26.28 34.32 41.08
C ALA A 314 -26.03 33.85 42.52
N THR A 315 -26.16 34.71 43.53
CA THR A 315 -26.04 34.26 44.94
C THR A 315 -27.33 33.67 45.51
N SER A 316 -28.46 33.77 44.79
CA SER A 316 -29.77 33.28 45.24
C SER A 316 -30.47 32.37 44.23
N LYS A 317 -30.77 32.84 43.01
CA LYS A 317 -31.54 32.10 42.00
C LYS A 317 -31.19 32.53 40.57
N GLY A 318 -31.23 31.59 39.64
CA GLY A 318 -31.08 31.83 38.20
C GLY A 318 -29.72 32.41 37.82
N GLY A 319 -28.68 31.58 37.79
CA GLY A 319 -27.35 31.98 37.32
C GLY A 319 -27.37 32.39 35.86
N GLY A 320 -28.04 31.61 35.01
CA GLY A 320 -28.30 32.00 33.61
C GLY A 320 -29.44 33.01 33.55
N ILE A 321 -30.68 32.52 33.67
CA ILE A 321 -31.90 33.33 33.56
C ILE A 321 -32.72 33.24 34.86
N TYR A 322 -33.27 34.36 35.31
CA TYR A 322 -34.26 34.43 36.38
C TYR A 322 -35.53 35.14 35.93
N ASN A 323 -36.69 34.52 36.13
CA ASN A 323 -37.98 35.01 35.67
C ASN A 323 -38.98 35.14 36.83
N THR A 324 -39.48 36.34 37.09
CA THR A 324 -40.59 36.60 38.01
C THR A 324 -41.78 37.25 37.29
N ALA A 325 -42.96 36.65 37.41
CA ALA A 325 -44.18 37.02 36.68
C ALA A 325 -43.94 37.23 35.17
N SER A 326 -43.10 36.38 34.56
CA SER A 326 -42.49 36.61 33.25
C SER A 326 -42.53 35.37 32.35
N SER A 327 -42.66 35.59 31.03
CA SER A 327 -42.77 34.53 30.02
C SER A 327 -41.84 34.79 28.83
N PRO A 328 -40.51 34.75 29.02
CA PRO A 328 -39.57 34.90 27.90
C PRO A 328 -39.60 33.70 26.95
N GLY A 329 -39.15 33.93 25.71
CA GLY A 329 -38.78 32.88 24.78
C GLY A 329 -37.29 32.56 24.90
N VAL A 330 -36.91 31.28 24.86
CA VAL A 330 -35.53 30.82 24.74
C VAL A 330 -35.49 29.70 23.69
N VAL A 331 -34.84 29.96 22.55
CA VAL A 331 -34.83 29.06 21.39
C VAL A 331 -33.41 28.91 20.83
N ASN A 332 -33.06 27.74 20.31
CA ASN A 332 -31.76 27.45 19.67
C ASN A 332 -30.56 27.84 20.56
N SER A 333 -30.66 27.75 21.89
CA SER A 333 -29.71 28.38 22.81
C SER A 333 -29.07 27.39 23.77
N ILE A 334 -27.83 27.67 24.19
CA ILE A 334 -27.11 26.86 25.18
C ILE A 334 -27.12 27.60 26.52
N VAL A 335 -27.54 26.93 27.60
CA VAL A 335 -27.52 27.44 28.98
C VAL A 335 -26.79 26.45 29.88
N TRP A 336 -25.47 26.65 30.03
CA TRP A 336 -24.57 25.65 30.61
C TRP A 336 -23.62 26.22 31.67
N ASN A 337 -23.35 25.47 32.73
CA ASN A 337 -22.40 25.82 33.81
C ASN A 337 -22.76 27.12 34.57
N ASN A 338 -24.01 27.56 34.55
CA ASN A 338 -24.45 28.71 35.36
C ASN A 338 -24.84 28.25 36.78
N THR A 339 -24.70 29.11 37.79
CA THR A 339 -24.92 28.75 39.21
C THR A 339 -25.83 29.75 39.94
N PRO A 340 -26.71 29.30 40.87
CA PRO A 340 -27.02 27.90 41.18
C PRO A 340 -27.82 27.20 40.08
N ASP A 341 -28.68 27.93 39.36
CA ASP A 341 -29.59 27.37 38.35
C ASP A 341 -29.25 27.85 36.93
N GLN A 342 -29.54 27.03 35.92
CA GLN A 342 -29.50 27.47 34.51
C GLN A 342 -30.63 28.48 34.23
N ILE A 343 -31.85 28.10 34.57
CA ILE A 343 -33.06 28.93 34.47
C ILE A 343 -33.83 28.73 35.78
N ALA A 344 -34.30 29.81 36.41
CA ALA A 344 -35.13 29.78 37.60
C ALA A 344 -36.41 30.62 37.40
N ASP A 345 -37.55 29.98 37.61
CA ASP A 345 -38.88 30.57 37.38
C ASP A 345 -39.67 30.65 38.69
N GLU A 346 -40.11 31.86 39.06
CA GLU A 346 -41.04 32.06 40.17
C GLU A 346 -42.50 31.78 39.79
N ALA A 347 -43.36 31.62 40.80
CA ALA A 347 -44.79 31.42 40.59
C ALA A 347 -45.42 32.54 39.73
N GLY A 348 -46.12 32.14 38.67
CA GLY A 348 -46.71 33.05 37.68
C GLY A 348 -45.82 33.31 36.45
N SER A 349 -44.58 32.82 36.43
CA SER A 349 -43.76 32.73 35.22
C SER A 349 -44.11 31.50 34.39
N SER A 350 -43.97 31.61 33.07
CA SER A 350 -44.22 30.51 32.12
C SER A 350 -43.43 30.75 30.83
N PRO A 351 -42.10 30.51 30.83
CA PRO A 351 -41.27 30.71 29.66
C PRO A 351 -41.56 29.66 28.57
N VAL A 352 -41.20 29.98 27.33
CA VAL A 352 -41.25 29.05 26.20
C VAL A 352 -39.83 28.66 25.84
N ILE A 353 -39.43 27.45 26.24
CA ILE A 353 -38.09 26.90 26.00
C ILE A 353 -38.17 25.82 24.91
N ALA A 354 -37.41 25.96 23.83
CA ALA A 354 -37.40 24.98 22.74
C ALA A 354 -36.02 24.86 22.05
N TYR A 355 -35.62 23.67 21.62
CA TYR A 355 -34.34 23.45 20.91
C TYR A 355 -33.16 24.06 21.66
N CYS A 356 -32.96 23.67 22.92
CA CYS A 356 -31.92 24.22 23.78
C CYS A 356 -31.12 23.12 24.46
N ASP A 357 -29.82 23.32 24.66
CA ASP A 357 -29.02 22.51 25.56
C ASP A 357 -28.95 23.20 26.92
N ILE A 358 -29.49 22.53 27.95
CA ILE A 358 -29.63 23.08 29.30
C ILE A 358 -29.08 22.06 30.28
N GLN A 359 -28.08 22.48 31.07
CA GLN A 359 -27.47 21.59 32.05
C GLN A 359 -28.49 21.14 33.10
N GLY A 360 -28.72 19.81 33.18
CA GLY A 360 -29.75 19.21 34.04
C GLY A 360 -31.15 19.13 33.40
N GLY A 361 -31.31 19.62 32.17
CA GLY A 361 -32.56 19.64 31.42
C GLY A 361 -33.55 20.73 31.87
N TYR A 362 -34.71 20.76 31.21
CA TYR A 362 -35.79 21.69 31.54
C TYR A 362 -37.15 21.02 31.25
N ALA A 363 -37.90 20.64 32.30
CA ALA A 363 -38.96 19.64 32.22
C ALA A 363 -40.19 20.00 31.36
N SER A 364 -40.45 21.29 31.14
CA SER A 364 -41.55 21.79 30.30
C SER A 364 -41.11 22.26 28.91
N GLY A 365 -39.82 22.11 28.58
CA GLY A 365 -39.28 22.50 27.28
C GLY A 365 -39.47 21.44 26.19
N THR A 366 -39.33 21.85 24.93
CA THR A 366 -39.40 20.95 23.76
C THR A 366 -38.01 20.77 23.15
N ASN A 367 -37.60 19.55 22.79
CA ASN A 367 -36.26 19.26 22.26
C ASN A 367 -35.14 19.86 23.13
N ILE A 368 -35.13 19.48 24.41
CA ILE A 368 -34.12 19.91 25.37
C ILE A 368 -33.03 18.84 25.44
N ILE A 369 -31.81 19.24 25.11
CA ILE A 369 -30.60 18.46 25.33
C ILE A 369 -30.07 18.80 26.74
N ALA A 370 -29.39 17.84 27.37
CA ALA A 370 -28.81 17.99 28.69
C ALA A 370 -27.44 17.28 28.76
N ILE A 371 -26.65 17.45 27.69
CA ILE A 371 -25.38 16.77 27.44
C ILE A 371 -24.35 17.86 27.23
N ASN A 372 -23.15 17.71 27.79
CA ASN A 372 -22.09 18.72 27.70
C ASN A 372 -21.94 19.24 26.25
N PRO A 373 -22.06 20.57 26.01
CA PRO A 373 -22.00 21.16 24.66
C PRO A 373 -20.61 21.10 24.02
N MET A 374 -19.60 20.59 24.74
CA MET A 374 -18.25 20.32 24.23
C MET A 374 -17.57 21.55 23.62
N PHE A 375 -17.56 22.67 24.35
CA PHE A 375 -16.86 23.87 23.91
C PHE A 375 -15.35 23.62 23.66
N VAL A 376 -14.80 24.29 22.65
CA VAL A 376 -13.36 24.22 22.28
C VAL A 376 -12.48 24.59 23.47
N ASN A 377 -12.70 25.76 24.10
CA ASN A 377 -12.01 26.16 25.32
C ASN A 377 -12.85 27.17 26.14
N ALA A 378 -13.76 26.63 26.95
CA ALA A 378 -14.65 27.46 27.78
C ALA A 378 -13.90 28.36 28.79
N SER A 379 -12.73 27.95 29.29
CA SER A 379 -11.98 28.74 30.28
C SER A 379 -11.34 30.00 29.70
N SER A 380 -10.96 29.98 28.42
CA SER A 380 -10.53 31.19 27.68
C SER A 380 -11.70 32.05 27.19
N GLY A 381 -12.93 31.53 27.26
CA GLY A 381 -14.12 32.13 26.67
C GLY A 381 -14.34 31.77 25.20
N ASN A 382 -13.57 30.83 24.62
CA ASN A 382 -13.90 30.25 23.32
C ASN A 382 -15.02 29.20 23.49
N LEU A 383 -16.24 29.62 23.14
CA LEU A 383 -17.47 28.84 23.26
C LEU A 383 -17.97 28.31 21.90
N GLN A 384 -17.09 28.22 20.89
CA GLN A 384 -17.34 27.39 19.70
C GLN A 384 -17.46 25.92 20.10
N LEU A 385 -18.20 25.13 19.34
CA LEU A 385 -18.45 23.71 19.58
C LEU A 385 -17.26 22.85 19.09
N LYS A 386 -17.12 21.61 19.57
CA LYS A 386 -16.25 20.59 18.95
C LYS A 386 -17.07 19.76 17.96
N ASN A 387 -16.41 19.11 17.00
CA ASN A 387 -17.04 18.39 15.89
C ASN A 387 -18.04 17.29 16.31
N ASP A 388 -17.85 16.73 17.51
CA ASP A 388 -18.69 15.70 18.13
C ASP A 388 -19.70 16.26 19.15
N SER A 389 -19.87 17.58 19.21
CA SER A 389 -20.81 18.25 20.12
C SER A 389 -22.26 17.85 19.83
N PRO A 390 -23.08 17.59 20.88
CA PRO A 390 -24.51 17.30 20.73
C PRO A 390 -25.33 18.53 20.34
N CYS A 391 -24.73 19.72 20.29
CA CYS A 391 -25.40 20.97 19.91
C CYS A 391 -25.36 21.26 18.40
N ILE A 392 -24.54 20.52 17.64
CA ILE A 392 -24.42 20.67 16.19
C ILE A 392 -25.62 20.02 15.49
N ASP A 393 -26.18 20.67 14.48
CA ASP A 393 -27.39 20.23 13.74
C ASP A 393 -28.62 19.94 14.64
N ALA A 394 -28.65 20.51 15.84
CA ALA A 394 -29.64 20.15 16.86
C ALA A 394 -30.73 21.22 17.07
N GLY A 395 -30.56 22.41 16.49
CA GLY A 395 -31.50 23.53 16.57
C GLY A 395 -32.68 23.42 15.61
N SER A 396 -33.41 24.54 15.45
CA SER A 396 -34.50 24.68 14.48
C SER A 396 -34.29 25.89 13.58
N ASP A 397 -34.31 25.66 12.27
CA ASP A 397 -34.16 26.70 11.25
C ASP A 397 -35.31 27.75 11.30
N ASN A 398 -36.44 27.41 11.92
CA ASN A 398 -37.58 28.31 12.04
C ASN A 398 -37.29 29.46 13.02
N GLU A 399 -37.32 30.70 12.51
CA GLU A 399 -36.97 31.93 13.24
C GLU A 399 -35.50 32.02 13.68
N ALA A 400 -34.62 31.18 13.14
CA ALA A 400 -33.17 31.34 13.30
C ALA A 400 -32.65 32.60 12.55
N PRO A 401 -31.61 33.28 13.04
CA PRO A 401 -30.92 34.32 12.28
C PRO A 401 -30.17 33.72 11.09
N TYR A 402 -30.05 34.47 10.00
CA TYR A 402 -29.41 34.00 8.77
C TYR A 402 -27.90 33.75 8.90
N THR A 403 -27.24 34.37 9.88
CA THR A 403 -25.84 34.13 10.22
C THR A 403 -25.66 33.92 11.73
N ASP A 404 -24.52 33.40 12.14
CA ASP A 404 -24.06 33.32 13.53
C ASP A 404 -23.41 34.64 14.03
N ILE A 405 -22.77 34.61 15.21
CA ILE A 405 -22.02 35.75 15.78
C ILE A 405 -20.73 36.11 15.02
N LEU A 406 -20.17 35.22 14.20
CA LEU A 406 -18.99 35.46 13.36
C LEU A 406 -19.35 35.87 11.92
N GLY A 407 -20.62 35.71 11.52
CA GLY A 407 -21.11 35.97 10.17
C GLY A 407 -21.23 34.71 9.30
N VAL A 408 -21.02 33.52 9.87
CA VAL A 408 -21.20 32.21 9.19
C VAL A 408 -22.69 32.02 8.87
N PRO A 409 -23.09 31.76 7.60
CA PRO A 409 -24.49 31.52 7.24
C PRO A 409 -25.10 30.31 7.95
N ARG A 410 -26.41 30.32 8.20
CA ARG A 410 -27.13 29.21 8.85
C ARG A 410 -28.28 28.65 7.98
N PRO A 411 -28.52 27.32 7.98
CA PRO A 411 -27.63 26.28 8.49
C PRO A 411 -26.43 26.05 7.56
N GLN A 412 -25.29 25.61 8.11
CA GLN A 412 -24.17 25.08 7.31
C GLN A 412 -24.38 23.63 6.89
N CYS A 413 -25.18 22.89 7.65
CA CYS A 413 -25.31 21.44 7.56
C CYS A 413 -26.79 21.01 7.48
N ALA A 414 -27.22 20.03 8.25
CA ALA A 414 -28.58 19.47 8.23
C ALA A 414 -29.62 20.36 8.95
N ALA A 415 -29.21 21.11 9.97
CA ALA A 415 -30.03 22.09 10.69
C ALA A 415 -29.12 23.12 11.40
N VAL A 416 -29.70 24.21 11.93
CA VAL A 416 -28.89 25.21 12.66
C VAL A 416 -28.31 24.67 13.97
N ASP A 417 -27.11 25.12 14.31
CA ASP A 417 -26.47 24.78 15.59
C ASP A 417 -27.14 25.51 16.77
N MET A 418 -27.22 24.84 17.92
CA MET A 418 -27.61 25.49 19.17
C MET A 418 -26.49 26.42 19.67
N GLY A 419 -26.85 27.63 20.10
CA GLY A 419 -25.94 28.63 20.63
C GLY A 419 -25.58 29.73 19.63
N ALA A 420 -24.62 30.58 20.02
CA ALA A 420 -24.22 31.77 19.27
C ALA A 420 -23.40 31.50 18.00
N TYR A 421 -22.78 30.32 17.90
CA TYR A 421 -21.95 29.90 16.77
C TYR A 421 -22.68 28.94 15.84
N GLU A 422 -22.21 28.83 14.60
CA GLU A 422 -22.55 27.81 13.61
C GLU A 422 -21.23 27.21 13.10
N GLN A 423 -21.15 25.89 12.95
CA GLN A 423 -19.93 25.23 12.48
C GLN A 423 -19.85 25.10 10.96
N GLU A 424 -18.73 25.56 10.39
CA GLU A 424 -18.43 25.39 8.97
C GLU A 424 -17.90 23.97 8.68
N PRO A 425 -18.23 23.38 7.50
CA PRO A 425 -17.66 22.10 7.08
C PRO A 425 -16.13 22.17 6.91
N PRO A 426 -15.37 21.08 7.17
CA PRO A 426 -15.84 19.74 7.51
C PRO A 426 -16.09 19.53 9.01
N VAL A 427 -17.34 19.19 9.38
CA VAL A 427 -17.69 18.75 10.73
C VAL A 427 -17.67 17.23 10.80
N VAL A 428 -16.61 16.69 11.41
CA VAL A 428 -16.33 15.25 11.38
C VAL A 428 -16.96 14.51 12.56
N ARG A 429 -17.87 13.57 12.28
CA ARG A 429 -18.55 12.73 13.26
C ARG A 429 -18.95 11.38 12.66
N PHE A 430 -18.83 10.33 13.47
CA PHE A 430 -19.21 8.97 13.06
C PHE A 430 -19.88 8.19 14.19
N SER A 431 -20.50 7.07 13.84
CA SER A 431 -21.00 6.07 14.78
C SER A 431 -20.39 4.69 14.48
N ALA A 432 -20.40 3.81 15.48
CA ALA A 432 -20.02 2.41 15.35
C ALA A 432 -21.20 1.56 15.87
N ASP A 433 -21.47 0.42 15.24
CA ASP A 433 -22.54 -0.48 15.65
C ASP A 433 -22.29 -1.14 17.02
N ALA A 434 -21.04 -1.37 17.38
CA ALA A 434 -20.61 -1.75 18.72
C ALA A 434 -19.32 -1.02 19.15
N LEU A 435 -19.27 -0.58 20.42
CA LEU A 435 -18.06 -0.02 21.05
C LEU A 435 -17.23 -1.08 21.79
N THR A 436 -17.77 -2.30 21.92
CA THR A 436 -17.12 -3.43 22.58
C THR A 436 -17.31 -4.70 21.75
N GLY A 437 -16.29 -5.56 21.73
CA GLY A 437 -16.33 -6.81 20.97
C GLY A 437 -15.46 -7.91 21.59
N VAL A 438 -15.51 -9.11 21.01
CA VAL A 438 -14.65 -10.24 21.38
C VAL A 438 -13.95 -10.76 20.12
N VAL A 439 -12.64 -11.00 20.18
CA VAL A 439 -11.83 -11.42 19.02
C VAL A 439 -12.37 -12.71 18.37
N PRO A 440 -12.47 -12.79 17.03
CA PRO A 440 -12.37 -11.69 16.07
C PRO A 440 -13.65 -10.84 16.05
N ALA A 441 -13.51 -9.52 16.17
CA ALA A 441 -14.63 -8.59 16.28
C ALA A 441 -14.77 -7.73 15.02
N ALA A 442 -15.80 -7.98 14.22
CA ALA A 442 -16.18 -7.12 13.11
C ALA A 442 -17.05 -5.96 13.62
N ILE A 443 -16.65 -4.73 13.33
CA ILE A 443 -17.35 -3.48 13.68
C ILE A 443 -17.70 -2.74 12.38
N GLN A 444 -18.94 -2.27 12.27
CA GLN A 444 -19.39 -1.37 11.20
C GLN A 444 -19.26 0.07 11.65
N PHE A 445 -18.56 0.89 10.87
CA PHE A 445 -18.49 2.33 11.07
C PHE A 445 -19.38 3.05 10.06
N THR A 446 -20.20 3.96 10.56
CA THR A 446 -21.12 4.77 9.75
C THR A 446 -20.73 6.23 9.89
N ASP A 447 -20.36 6.86 8.77
CA ASP A 447 -20.14 8.30 8.71
C ASP A 447 -21.45 9.05 8.96
N ALA A 448 -21.35 10.16 9.69
CA ALA A 448 -22.42 11.12 9.90
C ALA A 448 -21.94 12.56 9.65
N SER A 449 -20.74 12.74 9.08
CA SER A 449 -20.05 14.02 8.97
C SER A 449 -20.77 14.98 8.02
N CYS A 450 -20.70 16.26 8.35
CA CYS A 450 -21.02 17.31 7.39
C CYS A 450 -19.74 17.68 6.67
N ALA A 451 -19.43 16.95 5.59
CA ALA A 451 -18.09 16.90 5.01
C ALA A 451 -17.80 17.96 3.93
N GLY A 452 -18.84 18.60 3.37
CA GLY A 452 -18.72 19.51 2.22
C GLY A 452 -18.62 18.79 0.87
N GLU A 453 -18.69 19.54 -0.24
CA GLU A 453 -18.47 18.96 -1.58
C GLU A 453 -17.00 18.53 -1.76
N GLY A 454 -16.77 17.32 -2.29
CA GLY A 454 -15.43 16.83 -2.63
C GLY A 454 -14.61 16.31 -1.44
N ALA A 455 -15.25 15.98 -0.32
CA ALA A 455 -14.59 15.44 0.87
C ALA A 455 -13.78 14.15 0.59
N VAL A 456 -12.63 14.05 1.26
CA VAL A 456 -11.78 12.86 1.32
C VAL A 456 -11.85 12.30 2.74
N TYR A 457 -12.15 11.02 2.87
CA TYR A 457 -12.24 10.32 4.15
C TYR A 457 -10.91 9.62 4.44
N GLU A 458 -10.40 9.76 5.66
CA GLU A 458 -9.23 9.06 6.16
C GLU A 458 -9.58 8.41 7.50
N TRP A 459 -9.80 7.10 7.50
CA TRP A 459 -9.99 6.30 8.71
C TRP A 459 -8.67 5.68 9.15
N ASP A 460 -8.38 5.77 10.44
CA ASP A 460 -7.38 4.98 11.15
C ASP A 460 -8.11 4.16 12.22
N PHE A 461 -8.02 2.83 12.18
CA PHE A 461 -8.70 1.98 13.15
C PHE A 461 -7.91 1.77 14.45
N GLY A 462 -6.69 2.34 14.56
CA GLY A 462 -5.85 2.29 15.75
C GLY A 462 -5.05 1.00 15.92
N ASP A 463 -5.13 0.06 14.97
CA ASP A 463 -4.32 -1.16 14.88
C ASP A 463 -3.33 -1.15 13.70
N GLY A 464 -3.27 -0.04 12.96
CA GLY A 464 -2.40 0.17 11.80
C GLY A 464 -3.11 0.02 10.44
N GLU A 465 -4.34 -0.48 10.43
CA GLU A 465 -5.17 -0.54 9.23
C GLU A 465 -5.96 0.77 9.03
N THR A 466 -6.24 1.10 7.77
CA THR A 466 -6.87 2.36 7.37
C THR A 466 -7.94 2.15 6.31
N SER A 467 -8.81 3.13 6.09
CA SER A 467 -9.80 3.11 5.00
C SER A 467 -10.10 4.52 4.46
N HIS A 468 -10.53 4.59 3.20
CA HIS A 468 -11.02 5.81 2.55
C HIS A 468 -12.50 5.70 2.15
N GLU A 469 -13.16 4.58 2.49
CA GLU A 469 -14.60 4.43 2.30
C GLU A 469 -15.37 5.27 3.35
N PRO A 470 -16.50 5.90 2.99
CA PRO A 470 -17.28 6.66 3.97
C PRO A 470 -17.85 5.79 5.10
N ASN A 471 -18.24 4.55 4.81
CA ASN A 471 -18.86 3.63 5.79
C ASN A 471 -18.12 2.27 5.81
N PRO A 472 -16.92 2.20 6.41
CA PRO A 472 -16.11 0.99 6.37
C PRO A 472 -16.52 -0.04 7.42
N SER A 473 -16.32 -1.32 7.09
CA SER A 473 -16.26 -2.41 8.06
C SER A 473 -14.80 -2.68 8.40
N HIS A 474 -14.48 -2.86 9.69
CA HIS A 474 -13.17 -3.36 10.12
C HIS A 474 -13.29 -4.59 11.02
N THR A 475 -12.31 -5.48 11.01
CA THR A 475 -12.30 -6.70 11.84
C THR A 475 -11.05 -6.77 12.70
N TYR A 476 -11.20 -6.49 13.98
CA TYR A 476 -10.10 -6.59 14.96
C TYR A 476 -9.77 -8.06 15.24
N THR A 477 -8.56 -8.46 14.88
CA THR A 477 -8.01 -9.80 15.08
C THR A 477 -7.20 -9.95 16.37
N THR A 478 -6.94 -8.85 17.08
CA THR A 478 -6.26 -8.81 18.37
C THR A 478 -7.14 -8.11 19.42
N HIS A 479 -6.87 -8.39 20.70
CA HIS A 479 -7.59 -7.74 21.81
C HIS A 479 -6.85 -6.48 22.27
N GLY A 480 -7.57 -5.45 22.68
CA GLY A 480 -7.00 -4.16 23.01
C GLY A 480 -8.04 -3.06 23.16
N VAL A 481 -7.55 -1.85 23.37
CA VAL A 481 -8.34 -0.61 23.33
C VAL A 481 -7.81 0.19 22.16
N PHE A 482 -8.60 0.26 21.08
CA PHE A 482 -8.22 0.85 19.81
C PHE A 482 -8.83 2.24 19.67
N THR A 483 -8.01 3.23 19.32
CA THR A 483 -8.46 4.61 19.10
C THR A 483 -8.80 4.80 17.62
N VAL A 484 -10.05 4.53 17.26
CA VAL A 484 -10.53 4.75 15.89
C VAL A 484 -10.67 6.24 15.65
N THR A 485 -10.04 6.74 14.59
CA THR A 485 -10.09 8.13 14.17
C THR A 485 -10.65 8.22 12.76
N LEU A 486 -11.58 9.15 12.55
CA LEU A 486 -11.95 9.63 11.21
C LEU A 486 -11.40 11.05 11.06
N ALA A 487 -10.71 11.30 9.95
CA ALA A 487 -10.30 12.62 9.50
C ALA A 487 -10.92 12.96 8.14
N ILE A 488 -11.26 14.24 7.95
CA ILE A 488 -11.71 14.82 6.69
C ILE A 488 -11.03 16.19 6.57
N GLY A 489 -10.10 16.33 5.64
CA GLY A 489 -9.30 17.55 5.48
C GLY A 489 -8.45 17.85 6.71
N ASN A 490 -8.67 19.00 7.35
CA ASN A 490 -7.96 19.44 8.56
C ASN A 490 -8.70 19.11 9.88
N ALA A 491 -9.87 18.48 9.79
CA ALA A 491 -10.71 18.14 10.93
C ALA A 491 -10.69 16.63 11.20
N SER A 492 -10.77 16.24 12.47
CA SER A 492 -10.85 14.84 12.87
C SER A 492 -11.65 14.63 14.15
N THR A 493 -12.04 13.39 14.41
CA THR A 493 -12.64 12.95 15.68
C THR A 493 -12.27 11.49 15.95
N SER A 494 -12.28 11.07 17.23
CA SER A 494 -11.86 9.73 17.62
C SER A 494 -12.79 9.07 18.65
N LYS A 495 -12.90 7.74 18.61
CA LYS A 495 -13.65 6.92 19.56
C LYS A 495 -12.84 5.70 19.99
N GLN A 496 -13.03 5.26 21.24
CA GLN A 496 -12.39 4.06 21.76
C GLN A 496 -13.25 2.83 21.48
N ILE A 497 -12.68 1.81 20.86
CA ILE A 497 -13.27 0.49 20.66
C ILE A 497 -12.51 -0.50 21.54
N THR A 498 -13.21 -1.21 22.44
CA THR A 498 -12.59 -2.16 23.37
C THR A 498 -12.88 -3.60 22.95
N ILE A 499 -11.86 -4.30 22.46
CA ILE A 499 -11.96 -5.69 22.03
C ILE A 499 -11.32 -6.59 23.10
N ALA A 500 -12.09 -7.56 23.60
CA ALA A 500 -11.62 -8.53 24.59
C ALA A 500 -11.27 -9.88 23.94
N ALA A 501 -10.38 -10.64 24.57
CA ALA A 501 -10.14 -12.04 24.27
C ALA A 501 -10.75 -12.95 25.35
N ARG A 502 -11.39 -14.03 24.88
CA ARG A 502 -11.62 -15.25 25.67
C ARG A 502 -10.28 -15.84 26.11
N PRO A 503 -10.24 -16.67 27.17
CA PRO A 503 -9.02 -17.37 27.50
C PRO A 503 -8.70 -18.36 26.37
N THR A 504 -7.44 -18.75 26.20
CA THR A 504 -7.05 -19.82 25.29
C THR A 504 -6.58 -21.00 26.11
N ALA A 505 -7.37 -22.08 26.12
CA ALA A 505 -6.99 -23.31 26.80
C ALA A 505 -5.70 -23.87 26.21
N ALA A 506 -4.72 -24.17 27.07
CA ALA A 506 -3.50 -24.84 26.68
C ALA A 506 -2.99 -25.70 27.85
N PHE A 507 -2.54 -26.93 27.58
CA PHE A 507 -1.93 -27.77 28.61
C PHE A 507 -0.82 -28.70 28.13
N THR A 508 0.02 -29.10 29.08
CA THR A 508 1.05 -30.14 28.91
C THR A 508 0.87 -31.26 29.93
N ALA A 509 1.54 -32.38 29.70
CA ALA A 509 1.71 -33.46 30.67
C ALA A 509 3.19 -33.80 30.84
N ASN A 510 3.59 -34.25 32.02
CA ASN A 510 4.97 -34.65 32.32
C ASN A 510 5.42 -35.92 31.55
N THR A 511 4.47 -36.77 31.16
CA THR A 511 4.69 -37.94 30.30
C THR A 511 3.46 -38.15 29.40
N LEU A 512 3.70 -38.62 28.18
CA LEU A 512 2.65 -38.88 27.17
C LEU A 512 2.46 -40.37 26.89
N SER A 513 3.39 -41.22 27.32
CA SER A 513 3.26 -42.66 27.16
C SER A 513 4.07 -43.44 28.20
N GLY A 514 3.66 -44.69 28.42
CA GLY A 514 4.34 -45.61 29.31
C GLY A 514 3.43 -46.77 29.73
N PRO A 515 3.99 -47.79 30.38
CA PRO A 515 3.25 -48.99 30.74
C PRO A 515 2.34 -48.77 31.95
N ALA A 516 1.22 -49.50 32.01
CA ALA A 516 0.33 -49.47 33.17
C ALA A 516 0.98 -50.09 34.44
N PRO A 517 0.75 -49.53 35.64
CA PRO A 517 0.09 -48.24 35.90
C PRO A 517 1.01 -47.04 35.58
N LEU A 518 0.48 -46.08 34.83
CA LEU A 518 1.20 -44.86 34.42
C LEU A 518 0.74 -43.63 35.23
N ASP A 519 1.64 -43.01 35.97
CA ASP A 519 1.38 -41.76 36.70
C ASP A 519 1.66 -40.53 35.82
N VAL A 520 0.62 -39.71 35.60
CA VAL A 520 0.68 -38.49 34.78
C VAL A 520 0.31 -37.27 35.62
N GLN A 521 1.11 -36.21 35.50
CA GLN A 521 0.87 -34.87 36.03
C GLN A 521 0.57 -33.94 34.86
N PHE A 522 -0.55 -33.22 34.93
CA PHE A 522 -0.94 -32.23 33.93
C PHE A 522 -0.64 -30.82 34.43
N THR A 523 -0.17 -29.97 33.53
CA THR A 523 0.18 -28.57 33.80
C THR A 523 -0.60 -27.65 32.89
N ASP A 524 -1.37 -26.75 33.49
CA ASP A 524 -2.05 -25.65 32.83
C ASP A 524 -1.04 -24.64 32.26
N GLN A 525 -1.18 -24.36 30.97
CA GLN A 525 -0.43 -23.33 30.22
C GLN A 525 -1.38 -22.31 29.59
N SER A 526 -2.65 -22.29 29.99
CA SER A 526 -3.69 -21.50 29.32
C SER A 526 -3.44 -20.00 29.44
N ASP A 527 -3.64 -19.29 28.33
CA ASP A 527 -3.62 -17.83 28.30
C ASP A 527 -4.95 -17.30 28.88
N PRO A 528 -4.94 -16.40 29.89
CA PRO A 528 -6.16 -15.77 30.38
C PRO A 528 -6.87 -14.86 29.35
N GLY A 529 -6.20 -14.43 28.29
CA GLY A 529 -6.73 -13.38 27.41
C GLY A 529 -6.96 -12.08 28.18
N SER A 530 -8.11 -11.44 27.99
CA SER A 530 -8.39 -10.13 28.62
C SER A 530 -8.96 -10.20 30.04
N SER A 531 -9.07 -11.38 30.68
CA SER A 531 -9.57 -11.51 32.05
C SER A 531 -9.00 -12.74 32.76
N PRO A 532 -8.64 -12.68 34.06
CA PRO A 532 -8.08 -13.82 34.77
C PRO A 532 -8.96 -15.07 34.72
N ILE A 533 -8.34 -16.24 34.50
CA ILE A 533 -9.02 -17.54 34.58
C ILE A 533 -9.50 -17.76 36.02
N THR A 534 -10.78 -18.08 36.16
CA THR A 534 -11.44 -18.32 37.46
C THR A 534 -11.83 -19.77 37.68
N GLN A 535 -11.92 -20.58 36.61
CA GLN A 535 -12.27 -22.00 36.69
C GLN A 535 -11.46 -22.84 35.69
N TRP A 536 -11.08 -24.05 36.12
CA TRP A 536 -10.51 -25.11 35.29
C TRP A 536 -11.44 -26.32 35.38
N ALA A 537 -11.72 -26.96 34.25
CA ALA A 537 -12.50 -28.20 34.18
C ALA A 537 -11.77 -29.19 33.25
N TRP A 538 -11.17 -30.21 33.87
CA TRP A 538 -10.43 -31.25 33.17
C TRP A 538 -11.29 -32.48 32.93
N SER A 539 -11.20 -33.05 31.73
CA SER A 539 -11.52 -34.45 31.45
C SER A 539 -10.21 -35.20 31.27
N LEU A 540 -9.92 -36.13 32.18
CA LEU A 540 -8.64 -36.85 32.23
C LEU A 540 -8.75 -38.26 31.61
N GLY A 541 -9.76 -38.49 30.77
CA GLY A 541 -10.02 -39.76 30.10
C GLY A 541 -10.59 -40.86 31.02
N GLY A 542 -11.38 -41.78 30.46
CA GLY A 542 -11.98 -42.88 31.23
C GLY A 542 -13.01 -42.44 32.28
N GLY A 543 -13.79 -41.38 32.00
CA GLY A 543 -14.87 -40.89 32.86
C GLY A 543 -14.42 -40.15 34.13
N GLN A 544 -13.16 -39.69 34.18
CA GLN A 544 -12.56 -39.06 35.37
C GLN A 544 -12.23 -37.59 35.10
N THR A 545 -12.50 -36.72 36.07
CA THR A 545 -12.43 -35.26 35.93
C THR A 545 -11.68 -34.60 37.09
N SER A 546 -11.29 -33.33 36.92
CA SER A 546 -10.71 -32.52 37.99
C SER A 546 -11.00 -31.03 37.79
N THR A 547 -11.00 -30.27 38.89
CA THR A 547 -11.10 -28.79 38.90
C THR A 547 -9.84 -28.11 39.42
N SER A 548 -8.81 -28.87 39.78
CA SER A 548 -7.50 -28.33 40.17
C SER A 548 -6.79 -27.76 38.95
N ARG A 549 -6.05 -26.65 39.12
CA ARG A 549 -5.26 -26.04 38.04
C ARG A 549 -4.27 -27.02 37.41
N ASN A 550 -3.53 -27.77 38.23
CA ASN A 550 -2.55 -28.78 37.80
C ASN A 550 -2.89 -30.14 38.46
N PRO A 551 -3.71 -31.00 37.82
CA PRO A 551 -4.14 -32.27 38.40
C PRO A 551 -3.20 -33.44 38.07
N SER A 552 -3.29 -34.50 38.87
CA SER A 552 -2.58 -35.77 38.67
C SER A 552 -3.54 -36.92 38.40
N ARG A 553 -3.07 -37.95 37.67
CA ARG A 553 -3.83 -39.17 37.41
C ARG A 553 -2.93 -40.38 37.18
N THR A 554 -3.21 -41.46 37.89
CA THR A 554 -2.71 -42.80 37.57
C THR A 554 -3.66 -43.48 36.58
N PHE A 555 -3.13 -44.03 35.50
CA PHE A 555 -3.86 -44.85 34.54
C PHE A 555 -3.47 -46.32 34.69
N SER A 556 -4.36 -47.13 35.26
CA SER A 556 -4.09 -48.54 35.61
C SER A 556 -4.32 -49.55 34.49
N GLU A 557 -5.00 -49.14 33.40
CA GLU A 557 -5.36 -50.02 32.28
C GLU A 557 -4.65 -49.57 31.00
N PRO A 558 -4.25 -50.48 30.10
CA PRO A 558 -3.73 -50.13 28.79
C PRO A 558 -4.79 -49.51 27.89
N GLY A 559 -4.40 -48.49 27.12
CA GLY A 559 -5.27 -47.80 26.18
C GLY A 559 -4.80 -46.37 25.88
N THR A 560 -5.45 -45.74 24.90
CA THR A 560 -5.24 -44.33 24.55
C THR A 560 -6.31 -43.46 25.21
N TYR A 561 -5.90 -42.45 25.97
CA TYR A 561 -6.79 -41.55 26.68
C TYR A 561 -6.76 -40.15 26.06
N THR A 562 -7.93 -39.71 25.58
CA THR A 562 -8.18 -38.31 25.22
C THR A 562 -8.27 -37.46 26.48
N ILE A 563 -7.56 -36.35 26.50
CA ILE A 563 -7.55 -35.39 27.60
C ILE A 563 -8.10 -34.07 27.09
N SER A 564 -8.94 -33.40 27.88
CA SER A 564 -9.36 -32.03 27.60
C SER A 564 -9.26 -31.14 28.83
N LEU A 565 -8.94 -29.87 28.59
CA LEU A 565 -9.02 -28.79 29.57
C LEU A 565 -9.95 -27.71 29.03
N THR A 566 -11.01 -27.43 29.78
CA THR A 566 -11.81 -26.21 29.62
C THR A 566 -11.38 -25.19 30.67
N VAL A 567 -11.09 -23.96 30.26
CA VAL A 567 -10.83 -22.82 31.17
C VAL A 567 -11.85 -21.71 30.93
N THR A 568 -12.27 -21.08 32.02
CA THR A 568 -13.31 -20.05 32.03
C THR A 568 -12.79 -18.77 32.69
N ASN A 569 -13.06 -17.62 32.06
CA ASN A 569 -12.90 -16.28 32.64
C ASN A 569 -14.23 -15.49 32.49
N ALA A 570 -14.23 -14.20 32.85
CA ALA A 570 -15.44 -13.37 32.77
C ALA A 570 -15.95 -13.07 31.34
N ILE A 571 -15.12 -13.28 30.31
CA ILE A 571 -15.45 -13.08 28.88
C ILE A 571 -16.03 -14.37 28.26
N GLY A 572 -15.64 -15.53 28.79
CA GLY A 572 -16.21 -16.83 28.42
C GLY A 572 -15.21 -17.98 28.59
N GLU A 573 -15.49 -19.06 27.88
CA GLU A 573 -14.77 -20.33 28.00
C GLU A 573 -14.00 -20.66 26.72
N SER A 574 -12.96 -21.49 26.87
CA SER A 574 -12.23 -22.15 25.79
C SER A 574 -11.84 -23.55 26.21
N THR A 575 -11.78 -24.48 25.25
CA THR A 575 -11.48 -25.90 25.51
C THR A 575 -10.41 -26.40 24.54
N GLU A 576 -9.30 -26.90 25.07
CA GLU A 576 -8.32 -27.67 24.32
C GLU A 576 -8.64 -29.16 24.53
N THR A 577 -8.71 -29.94 23.45
CA THR A 577 -8.88 -31.39 23.50
C THR A 577 -7.77 -32.06 22.70
N LYS A 578 -6.94 -32.86 23.38
CA LYS A 578 -5.89 -33.66 22.75
C LYS A 578 -6.36 -35.11 22.71
N THR A 579 -6.71 -35.57 21.51
CA THR A 579 -7.16 -36.94 21.27
C THR A 579 -6.00 -37.92 21.41
N ALA A 580 -6.24 -39.07 22.05
CA ALA A 580 -5.22 -40.10 22.31
C ALA A 580 -3.91 -39.58 22.97
N TYR A 581 -3.99 -38.49 23.74
CA TYR A 581 -2.84 -37.73 24.24
C TYR A 581 -1.96 -38.51 25.21
N ILE A 582 -2.57 -39.36 26.04
CA ILE A 582 -1.83 -40.31 26.90
C ILE A 582 -2.00 -41.71 26.34
N THR A 583 -0.90 -42.35 25.95
CA THR A 583 -0.89 -43.74 25.47
C THR A 583 -0.31 -44.66 26.55
N VAL A 584 -1.19 -45.38 27.23
CA VAL A 584 -0.80 -46.36 28.24
C VAL A 584 -0.63 -47.71 27.57
N THR A 585 0.57 -48.27 27.61
CA THR A 585 0.85 -49.59 27.04
C THR A 585 0.61 -50.70 28.06
N PRO A 586 0.38 -51.95 27.63
CA PRO A 586 0.47 -53.09 28.52
C PRO A 586 1.83 -53.13 29.22
N PRO A 587 1.91 -53.45 30.52
CA PRO A 587 3.19 -53.73 31.14
C PRO A 587 3.81 -54.92 30.44
N LEU A 588 5.02 -54.75 29.92
CA LEU A 588 5.75 -55.84 29.29
C LEU A 588 6.02 -56.90 30.37
N PRO A 589 5.68 -58.18 30.13
CA PRO A 589 6.15 -59.25 31.00
C PRO A 589 7.68 -59.25 31.02
N PRO A 590 8.32 -59.78 32.07
CA PRO A 590 9.75 -60.08 31.96
C PRO A 590 9.94 -61.05 30.79
N THR A 591 11.03 -60.93 30.06
CA THR A 591 11.36 -61.91 29.02
C THR A 591 12.31 -62.93 29.64
N ALA A 592 11.83 -64.15 29.88
CA ALA A 592 12.70 -65.25 30.27
C ALA A 592 13.70 -65.49 29.14
N ALA A 593 14.98 -65.36 29.43
CA ALA A 593 16.04 -65.61 28.47
C ALA A 593 17.23 -66.21 29.21
N PHE A 594 17.89 -67.16 28.58
CA PHE A 594 19.06 -67.80 29.13
C PHE A 594 20.00 -68.26 28.03
N SER A 595 21.26 -68.41 28.43
CA SER A 595 22.24 -69.15 27.64
C SER A 595 22.83 -70.29 28.46
N ALA A 596 23.19 -71.37 27.78
CA ALA A 596 24.18 -72.32 28.25
C ALA A 596 25.57 -71.90 27.71
N ASN A 597 26.62 -72.14 28.50
CA ASN A 597 28.01 -71.97 28.02
C ASN A 597 28.35 -72.94 26.88
N VAL A 598 27.74 -74.13 26.87
CA VAL A 598 27.81 -75.15 25.81
C VAL A 598 26.46 -75.83 25.65
N THR A 599 25.96 -75.92 24.41
CA THR A 599 24.69 -76.57 24.05
C THR A 599 24.87 -77.90 23.31
N THR A 600 26.06 -78.17 22.77
CA THR A 600 26.36 -79.46 22.15
C THR A 600 27.77 -79.92 22.53
N GLY A 601 27.97 -81.21 22.76
CA GLY A 601 29.28 -81.77 23.05
C GLY A 601 29.29 -83.29 23.12
N ALA A 602 30.46 -83.89 23.33
CA ALA A 602 30.53 -85.31 23.60
C ALA A 602 29.98 -85.63 25.00
N SER A 603 29.25 -86.74 25.17
CA SER A 603 28.88 -87.19 26.52
C SER A 603 30.12 -87.69 27.29
N PRO A 604 30.24 -87.42 28.60
CA PRO A 604 29.40 -86.54 29.43
C PRO A 604 29.73 -85.05 29.25
N LEU A 605 28.69 -84.21 29.19
CA LEU A 605 28.76 -82.76 28.96
C LEU A 605 28.32 -81.96 30.20
N MET A 606 29.23 -81.16 30.75
CA MET A 606 28.92 -80.22 31.85
C MET A 606 28.52 -78.85 31.28
N VAL A 607 27.37 -78.34 31.72
CA VAL A 607 26.74 -77.11 31.24
C VAL A 607 26.57 -76.13 32.41
N PHE A 608 26.95 -74.87 32.19
CA PHE A 608 26.71 -73.73 33.06
C PHE A 608 25.69 -72.84 32.39
N PHE A 609 24.56 -72.63 33.07
CA PHE A 609 23.48 -71.79 32.59
C PHE A 609 23.60 -70.39 33.17
N THR A 610 23.46 -69.40 32.30
CA THR A 610 23.46 -67.98 32.64
C THR A 610 22.07 -67.42 32.35
N ASP A 611 21.41 -66.88 33.37
CA ASP A 611 20.23 -66.05 33.21
C ASP A 611 20.59 -64.79 32.42
N GLN A 612 19.85 -64.56 31.36
CA GLN A 612 19.90 -63.36 30.53
C GLN A 612 18.54 -62.66 30.51
N SER A 613 17.64 -63.03 31.43
CA SER A 613 16.26 -62.58 31.40
C SER A 613 16.20 -61.07 31.60
N ILE A 614 15.55 -60.42 30.64
CA ILE A 614 15.43 -58.97 30.65
C ILE A 614 14.20 -58.63 31.51
N PRO A 615 14.34 -57.79 32.55
CA PRO A 615 13.18 -57.29 33.28
C PRO A 615 12.27 -56.54 32.29
N GLY A 616 10.97 -56.83 32.35
CA GLY A 616 9.98 -56.16 31.52
C GLY A 616 9.70 -54.76 32.07
N THR A 617 8.43 -54.45 32.34
CA THR A 617 8.11 -53.20 33.05
C THR A 617 8.57 -53.20 34.52
N TRP A 618 8.77 -54.37 35.13
CA TRP A 618 9.12 -54.53 36.55
C TRP A 618 10.39 -55.36 36.72
N PRO A 619 11.16 -55.17 37.82
CA PRO A 619 12.34 -55.97 38.12
C PRO A 619 12.00 -57.43 38.36
N ILE A 620 12.89 -58.33 37.94
CA ILE A 620 12.79 -59.77 38.20
C ILE A 620 13.08 -60.04 39.68
N THR A 621 12.26 -60.89 40.29
CA THR A 621 12.28 -61.25 41.72
C THR A 621 12.42 -62.75 41.97
N GLY A 622 12.45 -63.61 40.93
CA GLY A 622 12.70 -65.05 41.09
C GLY A 622 12.87 -65.83 39.78
N TRP A 623 13.53 -66.99 39.88
CA TRP A 623 13.90 -67.89 38.78
C TRP A 623 13.53 -69.35 39.11
N LEU A 624 13.17 -70.14 38.10
CA LEU A 624 12.95 -71.58 38.19
C LEU A 624 13.36 -72.27 36.87
N TRP A 625 14.31 -73.18 36.95
CA TRP A 625 14.89 -73.94 35.84
C TRP A 625 14.41 -75.40 35.84
N ASP A 626 14.23 -75.97 34.65
CA ASP A 626 14.11 -77.41 34.39
C ASP A 626 15.11 -77.79 33.30
N PHE A 627 15.91 -78.84 33.51
CA PHE A 627 17.00 -79.24 32.63
C PHE A 627 16.62 -80.32 31.59
N GLY A 628 15.39 -80.83 31.61
CA GLY A 628 14.89 -81.80 30.62
C GLY A 628 15.27 -83.26 30.89
N ASP A 629 16.12 -83.52 31.88
CA ASP A 629 16.46 -84.86 32.38
C ASP A 629 15.72 -85.22 33.68
N GLY A 630 14.79 -84.36 34.12
CA GLY A 630 14.04 -84.48 35.38
C GLY A 630 14.63 -83.72 36.57
N GLN A 631 15.67 -82.89 36.38
CA GLN A 631 16.29 -82.09 37.44
C GLN A 631 16.01 -80.58 37.27
N THR A 632 15.93 -79.85 38.39
CA THR A 632 15.49 -78.44 38.44
C THR A 632 16.37 -77.57 39.36
N SER A 633 16.28 -76.24 39.24
CA SER A 633 17.00 -75.28 40.11
C SER A 633 16.27 -73.94 40.27
N THR A 634 16.50 -73.20 41.36
CA THR A 634 15.98 -71.83 41.58
C THR A 634 17.07 -70.76 41.68
N GLN A 635 18.33 -71.12 41.43
CA GLN A 635 19.43 -70.16 41.37
C GLN A 635 19.33 -69.33 40.09
N GLN A 636 19.81 -68.08 40.12
CA GLN A 636 19.86 -67.26 38.91
C GLN A 636 20.77 -67.87 37.83
N ASN A 637 21.96 -68.39 38.19
CA ASN A 637 22.92 -68.95 37.23
C ASN A 637 23.38 -70.37 37.69
N PRO A 638 22.63 -71.44 37.40
CA PRO A 638 22.97 -72.80 37.87
C PRO A 638 23.92 -73.55 36.92
N SER A 639 24.43 -74.70 37.35
CA SER A 639 25.16 -75.65 36.49
C SER A 639 24.60 -77.07 36.60
N HIS A 640 24.74 -77.84 35.51
CA HIS A 640 24.19 -79.18 35.35
C HIS A 640 25.12 -80.08 34.51
N SER A 641 24.92 -81.40 34.52
CA SER A 641 25.79 -82.35 33.78
C SER A 641 25.01 -83.48 33.12
N TYR A 642 25.06 -83.53 31.79
CA TYR A 642 24.37 -84.51 30.95
C TYR A 642 25.30 -85.68 30.60
N VAL A 643 24.97 -86.88 31.06
CA VAL A 643 25.90 -88.03 31.08
C VAL A 643 25.60 -89.16 30.09
N GLN A 644 24.54 -89.03 29.27
CA GLN A 644 24.16 -89.99 28.23
C GLN A 644 23.92 -89.24 26.92
N ASP A 645 24.21 -89.87 25.77
CA ASP A 645 23.85 -89.34 24.45
C ASP A 645 22.32 -89.15 24.36
N GLY A 646 21.89 -87.95 24.01
CA GLY A 646 20.48 -87.55 23.99
C GLY A 646 20.26 -86.07 23.70
N GLU A 647 19.00 -85.70 23.54
CA GLU A 647 18.51 -84.33 23.33
C GLU A 647 17.66 -83.92 24.54
N TYR A 648 17.99 -82.78 25.17
CA TYR A 648 17.37 -82.34 26.43
C TYR A 648 16.80 -80.93 26.30
N SER A 649 15.49 -80.78 26.46
CA SER A 649 14.79 -79.50 26.48
C SER A 649 14.98 -78.78 27.82
N VAL A 650 15.49 -77.55 27.80
CA VAL A 650 15.70 -76.76 29.02
C VAL A 650 14.68 -75.64 29.08
N SER A 651 14.15 -75.34 30.27
CA SER A 651 13.28 -74.18 30.48
C SER A 651 13.70 -73.33 31.66
N LEU A 652 13.40 -72.03 31.57
CA LEU A 652 13.52 -71.05 32.64
C LEU A 652 12.20 -70.27 32.74
N THR A 653 11.64 -70.24 33.95
CA THR A 653 10.56 -69.32 34.32
C THR A 653 11.12 -68.20 35.19
N VAL A 654 10.87 -66.95 34.79
CA VAL A 654 11.18 -65.78 35.63
C VAL A 654 9.92 -65.05 36.07
N THR A 655 9.97 -64.51 37.28
CA THR A 655 8.88 -63.73 37.89
C THR A 655 9.33 -62.29 38.07
N ALA A 656 8.51 -61.31 37.71
CA ALA A 656 8.72 -59.89 38.00
C ALA A 656 7.48 -59.29 38.67
N GLN A 657 7.69 -58.42 39.66
CA GLN A 657 6.61 -57.95 40.53
C GLN A 657 6.74 -56.47 40.88
N ARG A 658 5.61 -55.74 40.89
CA ARG A 658 5.50 -54.41 41.50
C ARG A 658 4.22 -54.34 42.34
N GLY A 659 4.39 -54.13 43.65
CA GLY A 659 3.26 -54.18 44.60
C GLY A 659 2.58 -55.55 44.58
N SER A 660 1.26 -55.57 44.41
CA SER A 660 0.47 -56.81 44.34
C SER A 660 0.37 -57.41 42.92
N VAL A 661 0.93 -56.78 41.89
CA VAL A 661 0.83 -57.26 40.50
C VAL A 661 2.09 -58.06 40.14
N VAL A 662 1.89 -59.29 39.67
CA VAL A 662 2.93 -60.26 39.35
C VAL A 662 2.81 -60.65 37.88
N ASN A 663 3.89 -60.49 37.13
CA ASN A 663 4.02 -61.00 35.77
C ASN A 663 5.03 -62.13 35.75
N GLN A 664 4.69 -63.25 35.11
CA GLN A 664 5.58 -64.38 34.90
C GLN A 664 5.76 -64.63 33.41
N ASN A 665 6.92 -65.19 33.06
CA ASN A 665 7.21 -65.62 31.71
C ASN A 665 8.10 -66.86 31.78
N THR A 666 7.81 -67.83 30.93
CA THR A 666 8.58 -69.07 30.79
C THR A 666 9.07 -69.14 29.36
N THR A 667 10.38 -69.33 29.21
CA THR A 667 10.98 -69.72 27.95
C THR A 667 11.45 -71.16 28.11
N ALA A 668 10.98 -72.03 27.24
CA ALA A 668 11.56 -73.34 27.01
C ALA A 668 12.30 -73.30 25.67
N ILE A 669 13.48 -73.91 25.63
CA ILE A 669 14.18 -74.22 24.39
C ILE A 669 14.13 -75.74 24.28
N GLU A 670 13.30 -76.21 23.35
CA GLU A 670 13.17 -77.63 23.05
C GLU A 670 14.47 -78.15 22.44
N ASN A 671 14.90 -79.35 22.86
CA ASN A 671 16.16 -79.97 22.47
C ASN A 671 17.33 -78.98 22.60
N TYR A 672 17.50 -78.35 23.75
CA TYR A 672 18.53 -77.32 23.93
C TYR A 672 19.93 -77.87 24.08
N ILE A 673 20.08 -79.00 24.79
CA ILE A 673 21.36 -79.64 25.02
C ILE A 673 21.43 -80.97 24.26
N PHE A 674 22.43 -81.12 23.39
CA PHE A 674 22.67 -82.32 22.58
C PHE A 674 23.98 -82.99 22.96
N THR A 675 23.99 -84.31 23.04
CA THR A 675 25.17 -85.12 23.39
C THR A 675 25.38 -86.30 22.43
N TYR A 676 26.62 -86.53 22.00
CA TYR A 676 26.92 -87.41 20.85
C TYR A 676 28.36 -87.98 20.84
N THR A 677 28.68 -88.77 19.80
CA THR A 677 30.00 -89.36 19.50
C THR A 677 30.51 -88.97 18.09
N MET A 678 31.84 -88.83 17.90
CA MET A 678 32.48 -88.26 16.69
C MET A 678 32.75 -89.29 15.55
N PRO A 679 32.83 -88.87 14.27
CA PRO A 679 33.18 -89.71 13.11
C PRO A 679 34.70 -89.88 12.85
N VAL A 680 35.09 -90.69 11.86
CA VAL A 680 36.49 -90.93 11.42
C VAL A 680 36.60 -91.09 9.88
N ALA A 681 37.59 -90.46 9.24
CA ALA A 681 37.72 -90.29 7.77
C ALA A 681 38.81 -91.15 7.07
N ALA A 682 38.54 -91.67 5.85
CA ALA A 682 39.51 -92.43 5.01
C ALA A 682 39.16 -92.49 3.50
N PHE A 683 40.15 -92.62 2.59
CA PHE A 683 39.93 -92.57 1.12
C PHE A 683 41.00 -93.21 0.19
N SER A 684 40.70 -93.39 -1.12
CA SER A 684 41.62 -93.83 -2.22
C SER A 684 41.34 -93.17 -3.61
N ALA A 685 42.20 -93.39 -4.63
CA ALA A 685 42.12 -92.74 -5.97
C ALA A 685 42.70 -93.57 -7.16
N ASP A 686 42.23 -93.33 -8.39
CA ASP A 686 42.57 -94.08 -9.62
C ASP A 686 43.53 -93.35 -10.60
N PRO A 687 44.52 -94.02 -11.24
CA PRO A 687 45.36 -93.46 -12.31
C PRO A 687 44.63 -93.31 -13.67
N PRO A 688 45.09 -92.44 -14.61
CA PRO A 688 46.35 -91.68 -14.61
C PRO A 688 46.22 -90.31 -13.94
N LEU A 689 47.35 -89.74 -13.52
CA LEU A 689 47.38 -88.55 -12.68
C LEU A 689 48.13 -87.35 -13.32
N ASN A 690 48.22 -87.29 -14.66
CA ASN A 690 48.91 -86.20 -15.37
C ASN A 690 48.39 -85.98 -16.82
N GLY A 691 48.25 -84.72 -17.27
CA GLY A 691 47.64 -84.37 -18.59
C GLY A 691 47.60 -82.87 -18.94
N VAL A 692 46.70 -82.46 -19.86
CA VAL A 692 46.42 -81.04 -20.20
C VAL A 692 45.17 -80.54 -19.47
N ALA A 693 44.96 -79.22 -19.37
CA ALA A 693 43.72 -78.70 -18.83
C ALA A 693 42.58 -78.94 -19.82
N PRO A 694 41.47 -79.58 -19.43
CA PRO A 694 41.17 -80.10 -18.09
C PRO A 694 41.44 -81.63 -17.97
N LEU A 695 42.05 -82.08 -16.86
CA LEU A 695 42.40 -83.51 -16.61
C LEU A 695 41.49 -84.15 -15.55
N SER A 696 40.87 -85.30 -15.85
CA SER A 696 39.98 -86.01 -14.90
C SER A 696 40.67 -87.12 -14.08
N VAL A 697 40.32 -87.25 -12.79
CA VAL A 697 40.77 -88.31 -11.85
C VAL A 697 39.62 -88.74 -10.93
N GLN A 698 39.45 -90.06 -10.69
CA GLN A 698 38.39 -90.64 -9.85
C GLN A 698 38.88 -90.98 -8.43
N PHE A 699 38.00 -90.79 -7.44
CA PHE A 699 38.27 -90.93 -6.02
C PHE A 699 37.18 -91.73 -5.27
N HIS A 700 37.51 -92.31 -4.09
CA HIS A 700 36.63 -93.22 -3.32
C HIS A 700 36.72 -93.10 -1.78
N ASP A 701 35.59 -93.18 -1.06
CA ASP A 701 35.47 -93.03 0.40
C ASP A 701 35.44 -94.36 1.21
N GLN A 702 35.95 -94.33 2.45
CA GLN A 702 36.07 -95.48 3.36
C GLN A 702 35.75 -95.16 4.85
N SER A 703 34.92 -94.16 5.15
CA SER A 703 34.78 -93.54 6.49
C SER A 703 33.69 -94.13 7.44
N THR A 704 33.70 -93.81 8.76
CA THR A 704 32.75 -94.35 9.78
C THR A 704 32.18 -93.33 10.80
N ALA A 705 30.99 -93.58 11.38
CA ALA A 705 30.30 -92.69 12.36
C ALA A 705 29.23 -93.39 13.25
N SER A 706 28.61 -92.63 14.16
CA SER A 706 27.58 -93.08 15.14
C SER A 706 26.19 -93.32 14.50
N PRO A 707 25.38 -94.31 14.93
CA PRO A 707 24.10 -94.63 14.29
C PRO A 707 23.02 -93.55 14.34
N ILE A 708 23.01 -92.72 15.40
CA ILE A 708 22.08 -91.58 15.53
C ILE A 708 22.56 -90.34 14.79
N GLN A 709 23.82 -90.34 14.31
CA GLN A 709 24.42 -89.27 13.53
C GLN A 709 25.25 -89.88 12.37
N PRO A 710 24.62 -90.50 11.36
CA PRO A 710 25.31 -91.12 10.23
C PRO A 710 26.09 -90.09 9.40
N ILE A 711 27.12 -90.53 8.66
CA ILE A 711 27.78 -89.67 7.66
C ILE A 711 26.78 -89.29 6.57
N THR A 712 26.58 -87.99 6.39
CA THR A 712 25.65 -87.43 5.39
C THR A 712 26.34 -86.53 4.37
N ALA A 713 27.57 -86.10 4.64
CA ALA A 713 28.35 -85.29 3.71
C ALA A 713 29.80 -85.74 3.67
N TRP A 714 30.36 -85.63 2.47
CA TRP A 714 31.79 -85.74 2.18
C TRP A 714 32.24 -84.36 1.73
N GLU A 715 33.54 -84.07 1.80
CA GLU A 715 34.14 -82.84 1.32
C GLU A 715 35.59 -83.13 0.97
N TRP A 716 35.79 -83.47 -0.28
CA TRP A 716 37.08 -83.61 -0.92
C TRP A 716 37.66 -82.23 -1.23
N ASP A 717 38.97 -82.04 -1.06
CA ASP A 717 39.74 -80.92 -1.65
C ASP A 717 40.79 -81.55 -2.56
N PHE A 718 40.85 -81.15 -3.82
CA PHE A 718 41.75 -81.75 -4.79
C PHE A 718 43.10 -81.02 -4.89
N GLY A 719 43.26 -79.88 -4.21
CA GLY A 719 44.50 -79.12 -4.13
C GLY A 719 44.71 -78.12 -5.28
N ASP A 720 43.80 -78.08 -6.26
CA ASP A 720 43.64 -76.99 -7.22
C ASP A 720 42.64 -75.92 -6.74
N GLN A 721 42.32 -75.92 -5.45
CA GLN A 721 41.27 -75.14 -4.77
C GLN A 721 39.84 -75.56 -5.15
N GLN A 722 39.66 -76.64 -5.93
CA GLN A 722 38.33 -77.21 -6.15
C GLN A 722 38.07 -78.35 -5.16
N THR A 723 36.80 -78.47 -4.77
CA THR A 723 36.31 -79.44 -3.80
C THR A 723 35.14 -80.26 -4.37
N SER A 724 34.78 -81.37 -3.73
CA SER A 724 33.56 -82.11 -4.06
C SER A 724 32.91 -82.73 -2.84
N ASN A 725 31.58 -82.72 -2.78
CA ASN A 725 30.83 -83.32 -1.68
C ASN A 725 30.19 -84.67 -2.04
N ALA A 726 30.44 -85.18 -3.26
CA ALA A 726 30.07 -86.54 -3.61
C ALA A 726 30.94 -87.55 -2.85
N LYS A 727 30.36 -88.69 -2.49
CA LYS A 727 31.07 -89.75 -1.76
C LYS A 727 32.30 -90.27 -2.53
N ASP A 728 32.12 -90.55 -3.81
CA ASP A 728 33.13 -91.12 -4.70
C ASP A 728 33.26 -90.23 -5.97
N PRO A 729 33.96 -89.08 -5.91
CA PRO A 729 33.91 -88.08 -6.97
C PRO A 729 34.90 -88.33 -8.11
N LEU A 730 34.48 -87.93 -9.32
CA LEU A 730 35.37 -87.65 -10.45
C LEU A 730 35.72 -86.16 -10.42
N HIS A 731 36.98 -85.81 -10.17
CA HIS A 731 37.44 -84.43 -10.23
C HIS A 731 38.09 -84.11 -11.58
N VAL A 732 38.00 -82.84 -12.02
CA VAL A 732 38.68 -82.37 -13.23
C VAL A 732 39.50 -81.10 -12.95
N TYR A 733 40.81 -81.24 -13.09
CA TYR A 733 41.81 -80.20 -12.84
C TYR A 733 41.93 -79.28 -14.05
N THR A 734 41.60 -77.99 -13.89
CA THR A 734 41.39 -77.02 -14.98
C THR A 734 42.52 -76.01 -15.19
N VAL A 735 43.48 -75.92 -14.27
CA VAL A 735 44.58 -74.94 -14.28
C VAL A 735 45.91 -75.66 -14.47
N ALA A 736 46.94 -74.97 -14.96
CA ALA A 736 48.29 -75.52 -15.03
C ALA A 736 48.89 -75.69 -13.61
N GLY A 737 49.31 -76.89 -13.21
CA GLY A 737 49.86 -77.10 -11.86
C GLY A 737 50.05 -78.56 -11.45
N THR A 738 50.43 -78.78 -10.19
CA THR A 738 50.55 -80.09 -9.51
C THR A 738 49.86 -80.02 -8.15
N TYR A 739 49.08 -81.04 -7.77
CA TYR A 739 47.98 -80.89 -6.81
C TYR A 739 47.92 -81.95 -5.71
N THR A 740 47.39 -81.61 -4.53
CA THR A 740 47.36 -82.40 -3.28
C THR A 740 45.93 -82.65 -2.81
N VAL A 741 45.54 -83.90 -2.56
CA VAL A 741 44.12 -84.26 -2.32
C VAL A 741 43.83 -84.58 -0.85
N SER A 742 42.66 -84.17 -0.35
CA SER A 742 42.11 -84.55 0.96
C SER A 742 40.64 -84.93 0.88
N LEU A 743 40.14 -85.59 1.93
CA LEU A 743 38.72 -85.87 2.19
C LEU A 743 38.40 -85.57 3.65
N THR A 744 37.42 -84.70 3.88
CA THR A 744 36.68 -84.53 5.13
C THR A 744 35.34 -85.25 5.05
N VAL A 745 34.91 -85.92 6.11
CA VAL A 745 33.54 -86.47 6.20
C VAL A 745 32.79 -85.86 7.36
N THR A 746 31.47 -85.71 7.22
CA THR A 746 30.62 -84.99 8.15
C THR A 746 29.30 -85.74 8.40
N THR A 747 28.92 -85.86 9.67
CA THR A 747 27.68 -86.51 10.12
C THR A 747 26.43 -85.64 9.93
N SER A 748 25.25 -86.24 10.07
CA SER A 748 23.96 -85.55 10.04
C SER A 748 23.80 -84.46 11.11
N ALA A 749 24.69 -84.41 12.10
CA ALA A 749 24.76 -83.36 13.13
C ALA A 749 26.00 -82.44 12.97
N GLY A 750 26.62 -82.42 11.79
CA GLY A 750 27.71 -81.50 11.46
C GLY A 750 29.05 -81.78 12.16
N LYS A 751 29.28 -83.02 12.64
CA LYS A 751 30.56 -83.42 13.24
C LYS A 751 31.44 -84.05 12.17
N SER A 752 32.74 -83.73 12.16
CA SER A 752 33.63 -84.10 11.05
C SER A 752 35.01 -84.59 11.46
N ASP A 753 35.69 -85.25 10.51
CA ASP A 753 37.09 -85.68 10.55
C ASP A 753 37.70 -85.63 9.13
N THR A 754 39.04 -85.54 9.00
CA THR A 754 39.73 -85.25 7.72
C THR A 754 41.00 -86.08 7.47
N LYS A 755 41.21 -86.49 6.22
CA LYS A 755 42.37 -87.24 5.72
C LYS A 755 43.02 -86.53 4.51
N THR A 756 44.35 -86.44 4.42
CA THR A 756 45.08 -85.75 3.31
C THR A 756 46.23 -86.59 2.73
N VAL A 757 46.51 -86.44 1.42
CA VAL A 757 47.57 -87.09 0.63
C VAL A 757 48.19 -86.12 -0.39
N ALA A 758 49.49 -85.84 -0.29
CA ALA A 758 50.17 -84.81 -1.08
C ALA A 758 50.63 -85.21 -2.49
N ASN A 759 50.68 -84.22 -3.40
CA ASN A 759 51.24 -84.27 -4.76
C ASN A 759 50.72 -85.43 -5.63
N LEU A 760 49.40 -85.54 -5.74
CA LEU A 760 48.72 -86.61 -6.43
C LEU A 760 48.51 -86.38 -7.94
N VAL A 761 48.29 -85.15 -8.48
CA VAL A 761 47.86 -84.91 -9.90
C VAL A 761 48.57 -83.72 -10.64
N THR A 762 48.59 -83.59 -12.00
CA THR A 762 49.33 -82.50 -12.79
C THR A 762 48.77 -82.06 -14.21
N VAL A 763 48.80 -80.75 -14.62
CA VAL A 763 48.00 -80.10 -15.77
C VAL A 763 48.62 -78.83 -16.53
N VAL A 764 48.10 -78.29 -17.70
CA VAL A 764 48.51 -77.03 -18.54
C VAL A 764 47.41 -76.28 -19.45
N VAL A 765 47.50 -74.98 -19.91
CA VAL A 765 46.35 -74.05 -20.39
C VAL A 765 46.37 -73.22 -21.78
N MET A 766 45.67 -72.05 -21.96
CA MET A 766 45.14 -71.32 -23.22
C MET A 766 45.30 -69.73 -23.30
N PRO A 767 45.08 -68.98 -24.44
CA PRO A 767 45.33 -67.50 -24.68
C PRO A 767 44.27 -66.39 -24.34
N GLN A 768 44.63 -65.08 -24.50
CA GLN A 768 43.84 -63.84 -24.21
C GLN A 768 44.18 -62.56 -25.06
N ALA A 769 43.30 -61.53 -25.23
CA ALA A 769 43.51 -60.28 -26.05
C ALA A 769 43.64 -58.90 -25.30
N ASP A 770 44.31 -57.86 -25.87
CA ASP A 770 44.36 -56.42 -25.38
C ASP A 770 44.90 -55.36 -26.43
N PHE A 771 44.72 -54.01 -26.26
CA PHE A 771 45.25 -52.93 -27.16
C PHE A 771 45.38 -51.45 -26.64
N SER A 772 45.93 -50.49 -27.43
CA SER A 772 46.10 -49.03 -27.14
C SER A 772 46.03 -48.09 -28.40
N ALA A 773 46.12 -46.74 -28.27
CA ALA A 773 46.09 -45.77 -29.41
C ALA A 773 46.76 -44.38 -29.20
N ASN A 774 47.05 -43.63 -30.30
CA ASN A 774 47.68 -42.28 -30.32
C ASN A 774 47.53 -41.56 -31.71
N PRO A 775 47.30 -40.23 -31.79
CA PRO A 775 46.87 -39.30 -30.75
C PRO A 775 45.42 -39.51 -30.33
N VAL A 776 45.11 -39.11 -29.11
CA VAL A 776 43.76 -39.22 -28.54
C VAL A 776 42.98 -37.89 -28.50
N VAL A 777 43.60 -36.76 -28.91
CA VAL A 777 42.96 -35.44 -29.02
C VAL A 777 43.50 -34.67 -30.23
N GLY A 778 42.65 -33.92 -30.94
CA GLY A 778 43.05 -33.00 -32.02
C GLY A 778 41.93 -32.14 -32.60
N LEU A 779 42.14 -31.51 -33.76
CA LEU A 779 41.10 -30.81 -34.54
C LEU A 779 40.45 -31.77 -35.55
N ALA A 780 39.22 -31.48 -35.97
CA ALA A 780 38.54 -32.27 -37.01
C ALA A 780 39.11 -31.96 -38.41
N PRO A 781 39.40 -32.96 -39.26
CA PRO A 781 39.40 -34.40 -39.01
C PRO A 781 40.69 -34.91 -38.33
N LEU A 782 40.59 -35.88 -37.40
CA LEU A 782 41.72 -36.42 -36.63
C LEU A 782 42.12 -37.83 -37.05
N HIS A 783 43.41 -38.06 -37.33
CA HIS A 783 43.99 -39.38 -37.63
C HIS A 783 44.58 -40.03 -36.36
N VAL A 784 44.36 -41.33 -36.15
CA VAL A 784 44.71 -42.09 -34.93
C VAL A 784 45.28 -43.47 -35.26
N GLN A 785 46.45 -43.81 -34.70
CA GLN A 785 47.10 -45.12 -34.77
C GLN A 785 46.73 -45.98 -33.55
N PHE A 786 46.42 -47.26 -33.75
CA PHE A 786 46.12 -48.27 -32.72
C PHE A 786 47.21 -49.35 -32.64
N THR A 787 47.35 -50.03 -31.48
CA THR A 787 48.39 -51.06 -31.23
C THR A 787 47.91 -52.21 -30.32
N ASP A 788 48.05 -53.46 -30.75
CA ASP A 788 47.69 -54.71 -30.03
C ASP A 788 48.74 -55.16 -28.98
N LEU A 789 48.24 -55.68 -27.84
CA LEU A 789 48.95 -56.09 -26.62
C LEU A 789 48.63 -57.54 -26.15
N SER A 790 47.98 -58.35 -26.98
CA SER A 790 47.42 -59.69 -26.66
C SER A 790 48.43 -60.76 -26.18
N SER A 791 47.96 -61.71 -25.35
CA SER A 791 48.73 -62.77 -24.67
C SER A 791 48.46 -64.19 -25.20
N PRO A 792 49.50 -65.04 -25.37
CA PRO A 792 49.35 -66.40 -25.92
C PRO A 792 48.90 -67.48 -24.92
N GLY A 793 48.93 -67.25 -23.61
CA GLY A 793 48.73 -68.34 -22.64
C GLY A 793 49.86 -69.37 -22.70
N SER A 794 49.57 -70.68 -22.67
CA SER A 794 50.63 -71.70 -22.71
C SER A 794 51.25 -71.95 -24.10
N GLN A 795 50.74 -71.38 -25.21
CA GLN A 795 51.27 -71.56 -26.59
C GLN A 795 50.94 -70.37 -27.55
N PRO A 796 51.77 -70.04 -28.57
CA PRO A 796 51.75 -68.73 -29.31
C PRO A 796 50.58 -68.42 -30.29
N ILE A 797 50.39 -67.12 -30.61
CA ILE A 797 49.25 -66.49 -31.35
C ILE A 797 49.31 -66.60 -32.90
N THR A 798 48.14 -66.67 -33.58
CA THR A 798 47.96 -66.96 -35.01
C THR A 798 46.99 -66.09 -35.86
N GLN A 799 46.03 -65.28 -35.34
CA GLN A 799 45.07 -64.47 -36.15
C GLN A 799 44.56 -63.20 -35.39
N ARG A 800 43.99 -62.14 -36.06
CA ARG A 800 43.48 -60.84 -35.50
C ARG A 800 42.25 -60.15 -36.19
N ILE A 801 41.42 -59.32 -35.49
CA ILE A 801 40.27 -58.47 -36.00
C ILE A 801 39.99 -57.20 -35.11
N TRP A 802 39.48 -56.06 -35.62
CA TRP A 802 39.25 -54.74 -34.93
C TRP A 802 37.95 -53.95 -35.29
N ASP A 803 37.38 -53.08 -34.42
CA ASP A 803 36.24 -52.13 -34.65
C ASP A 803 36.51 -50.72 -34.03
N PHE A 804 36.19 -49.60 -34.68
CA PHE A 804 36.52 -48.21 -34.22
C PHE A 804 35.35 -47.33 -33.73
N GLY A 805 34.11 -47.84 -33.74
CA GLY A 805 32.93 -47.29 -33.04
C GLY A 805 32.45 -45.88 -33.37
N ASP A 806 32.94 -45.24 -34.43
CA ASP A 806 32.29 -44.11 -35.11
C ASP A 806 31.26 -44.55 -36.17
N GLN A 807 30.88 -45.83 -36.14
CA GLN A 807 30.00 -46.51 -37.10
C GLN A 807 30.63 -46.74 -38.49
N THR A 808 31.96 -46.69 -38.60
CA THR A 808 32.70 -47.13 -39.79
C THR A 808 33.10 -48.62 -39.75
N ALA A 809 33.94 -49.07 -40.69
CA ALA A 809 34.26 -50.48 -40.92
C ALA A 809 35.44 -51.01 -40.07
N THR A 810 35.51 -52.34 -39.97
CA THR A 810 36.47 -53.11 -39.15
C THR A 810 37.82 -53.38 -39.84
N SER A 811 38.87 -53.68 -39.07
CA SER A 811 40.22 -54.04 -39.57
C SER A 811 40.70 -55.42 -39.08
N THR A 812 41.84 -55.93 -39.56
CA THR A 812 42.48 -57.20 -39.13
C THR A 812 44.00 -57.10 -38.94
N GLU A 813 44.59 -55.94 -39.18
CA GLU A 813 46.01 -55.69 -38.94
C GLU A 813 46.33 -55.76 -37.45
N GLN A 814 47.59 -56.00 -37.08
CA GLN A 814 47.95 -55.95 -35.66
C GLN A 814 47.81 -54.55 -35.07
N ASN A 815 48.16 -53.51 -35.84
CA ASN A 815 48.24 -52.13 -35.37
C ASN A 815 47.68 -51.16 -36.45
N PRO A 816 46.34 -50.99 -36.58
CA PRO A 816 45.73 -50.22 -37.67
C PRO A 816 45.67 -48.70 -37.40
N ILE A 817 45.45 -47.90 -38.45
CA ILE A 817 45.17 -46.44 -38.36
C ILE A 817 43.71 -46.16 -38.77
N HIS A 818 43.03 -45.28 -38.03
CA HIS A 818 41.67 -44.81 -38.31
C HIS A 818 41.56 -43.27 -38.33
N ILE A 819 40.51 -42.71 -38.95
CA ILE A 819 40.32 -41.25 -39.11
C ILE A 819 38.93 -40.83 -38.65
N TYR A 820 38.85 -39.99 -37.63
CA TYR A 820 37.62 -39.43 -37.10
C TYR A 820 37.31 -38.09 -37.75
N ALA A 821 36.29 -38.06 -38.62
CA ALA A 821 36.02 -36.93 -39.49
C ALA A 821 35.36 -35.71 -38.81
N ASN A 822 34.61 -35.92 -37.72
CA ASN A 822 33.81 -34.89 -37.05
C ASN A 822 34.30 -34.60 -35.62
N PRO A 823 34.04 -33.39 -35.08
CA PRO A 823 34.17 -33.13 -33.64
C PRO A 823 33.29 -34.10 -32.82
N GLY A 824 33.86 -34.78 -31.84
CA GLY A 824 33.17 -35.86 -31.12
C GLY A 824 34.08 -36.65 -30.17
N ILE A 825 33.52 -37.70 -29.56
CA ILE A 825 34.21 -38.64 -28.64
C ILE A 825 33.83 -40.10 -29.01
N TYR A 826 34.80 -41.05 -29.07
CA TYR A 826 34.63 -42.36 -29.79
C TYR A 826 35.20 -43.63 -29.09
N THR A 827 34.78 -44.86 -29.47
CA THR A 827 34.98 -46.18 -28.76
C THR A 827 35.52 -47.30 -29.68
N VAL A 828 36.40 -48.25 -29.25
CA VAL A 828 37.16 -49.21 -30.14
C VAL A 828 37.28 -50.67 -29.60
N GLN A 829 37.54 -51.73 -30.41
CA GLN A 829 37.64 -53.18 -30.07
C GLN A 829 38.67 -54.02 -30.92
N LEU A 830 39.15 -55.20 -30.43
CA LEU A 830 40.11 -56.18 -31.03
C LEU A 830 39.79 -57.70 -30.75
N THR A 831 40.35 -58.70 -31.49
CA THR A 831 40.23 -60.20 -31.35
C THR A 831 41.52 -61.00 -31.72
N ILE A 832 41.84 -62.22 -31.18
CA ILE A 832 43.05 -63.10 -31.44
C ILE A 832 42.89 -64.66 -31.36
N THR A 833 43.86 -65.49 -31.85
CA THR A 833 43.88 -67.02 -31.89
C THR A 833 45.27 -67.66 -31.59
N THR A 834 45.44 -68.99 -31.31
CA THR A 834 46.70 -69.78 -31.04
C THR A 834 46.62 -71.28 -31.46
N THR A 835 47.63 -72.12 -31.13
CA THR A 835 47.60 -73.60 -31.26
C THR A 835 46.82 -74.36 -30.18
N VAL A 836 46.33 -73.70 -29.11
CA VAL A 836 45.39 -74.30 -28.15
C VAL A 836 43.96 -73.69 -28.30
N GLY A 837 43.81 -72.37 -28.53
CA GLY A 837 42.50 -71.66 -28.67
C GLY A 837 42.54 -70.14 -29.02
N SER A 838 41.51 -69.31 -28.73
CA SER A 838 41.29 -67.89 -29.20
C SER A 838 40.45 -66.93 -28.27
N ASP A 839 40.54 -65.57 -28.36
CA ASP A 839 39.92 -64.53 -27.46
C ASP A 839 39.72 -63.04 -28.02
N GLN A 840 39.16 -62.01 -27.30
CA GLN A 840 38.90 -60.58 -27.73
C GLN A 840 38.74 -59.43 -26.63
N GLU A 841 38.86 -58.10 -26.97
CA GLU A 841 38.87 -56.90 -26.04
C GLU A 841 38.21 -55.56 -26.58
N ARG A 842 37.63 -54.63 -25.75
CA ARG A 842 36.98 -53.32 -26.15
C ARG A 842 37.13 -52.12 -25.17
N LYS A 843 37.36 -50.88 -25.66
CA LYS A 843 37.62 -49.61 -24.89
C LYS A 843 36.77 -48.38 -25.31
N THR A 844 36.17 -47.64 -24.37
CA THR A 844 35.19 -46.54 -24.62
C THR A 844 35.73 -45.11 -24.50
N ASP A 845 35.05 -44.15 -25.15
CA ASP A 845 35.25 -42.68 -25.08
C ASP A 845 36.71 -42.20 -25.20
N TYR A 846 37.47 -42.90 -26.03
CA TYR A 846 38.93 -42.93 -26.02
C TYR A 846 39.60 -41.84 -26.87
N ILE A 847 38.90 -41.26 -27.87
CA ILE A 847 39.43 -40.28 -28.83
C ILE A 847 38.53 -39.03 -28.87
N VAL A 848 39.08 -37.80 -28.85
CA VAL A 848 38.37 -36.50 -28.80
C VAL A 848 38.77 -35.55 -29.94
N VAL A 849 37.83 -34.76 -30.49
CA VAL A 849 38.06 -33.91 -31.69
C VAL A 849 37.41 -32.50 -31.60
N ASN A 850 38.10 -31.41 -31.99
CA ASN A 850 37.78 -29.97 -31.75
C ASN A 850 37.64 -29.06 -33.03
N THR A 851 37.27 -27.77 -32.92
CA THR A 851 37.15 -26.78 -34.05
C THR A 851 37.59 -25.31 -33.76
N LEU A 852 37.76 -24.49 -34.82
CA LEU A 852 38.29 -23.10 -34.85
C LEU A 852 37.22 -21.98 -34.78
N PRO A 853 37.59 -20.70 -34.51
CA PRO A 853 36.71 -19.52 -34.62
C PRO A 853 36.33 -19.12 -36.05
N VAL A 854 35.39 -18.18 -36.18
CA VAL A 854 34.95 -17.57 -37.46
C VAL A 854 34.82 -16.05 -37.35
N ALA A 855 35.42 -15.29 -38.26
CA ALA A 855 35.38 -13.83 -38.32
C ALA A 855 34.15 -13.27 -39.08
N GLY A 856 33.74 -12.04 -38.77
CA GLY A 856 32.66 -11.36 -39.52
C GLY A 856 32.41 -9.91 -39.09
N PHE A 857 31.93 -9.07 -40.02
CA PHE A 857 31.53 -7.69 -39.70
C PHE A 857 30.46 -7.08 -40.62
N ASN A 858 29.85 -5.98 -40.15
CA ASN A 858 28.98 -5.09 -40.90
C ASN A 858 29.55 -3.66 -41.02
N ALA A 859 29.04 -2.89 -41.99
CA ALA A 859 29.29 -1.47 -42.20
C ALA A 859 27.95 -0.77 -42.47
N ASP A 860 27.78 0.46 -42.01
CA ASP A 860 26.52 1.22 -42.07
C ASP A 860 26.09 1.60 -43.50
N ILE A 861 27.03 2.10 -44.30
CA ILE A 861 26.83 2.41 -45.73
C ILE A 861 27.95 1.82 -46.59
N THR A 862 27.56 1.19 -47.71
CA THR A 862 28.48 0.45 -48.59
C THR A 862 28.55 0.99 -50.02
N PHE A 863 27.72 2.00 -50.33
CA PHE A 863 27.72 2.70 -51.61
C PHE A 863 27.44 4.20 -51.40
N GLY A 864 28.18 5.07 -52.09
CA GLY A 864 27.98 6.52 -52.04
C GLY A 864 28.84 7.29 -53.05
N TYR A 865 28.87 8.61 -52.90
CA TYR A 865 29.67 9.51 -53.75
C TYR A 865 30.83 10.11 -52.96
N ALA A 866 31.97 10.33 -53.61
CA ALA A 866 33.17 10.85 -52.96
C ALA A 866 33.02 12.34 -52.57
N PRO A 867 33.49 12.77 -51.39
CA PRO A 867 34.01 11.98 -50.27
C PRO A 867 32.90 11.30 -49.42
N MET A 868 33.16 10.10 -48.90
CA MET A 868 32.19 9.25 -48.18
C MET A 868 32.76 8.66 -46.88
N THR A 869 32.05 8.83 -45.76
CA THR A 869 32.41 8.30 -44.42
C THR A 869 31.58 7.08 -44.05
N VAL A 870 32.17 6.08 -43.38
CA VAL A 870 31.58 4.76 -43.10
C VAL A 870 31.94 4.27 -41.69
N HIS A 871 30.96 3.75 -40.94
CA HIS A 871 31.16 3.13 -39.62
C HIS A 871 31.03 1.61 -39.71
N PHE A 872 31.89 0.88 -38.99
CA PHE A 872 31.98 -0.59 -39.01
C PHE A 872 31.62 -1.22 -37.65
N THR A 873 31.15 -2.47 -37.66
CA THR A 873 30.71 -3.20 -36.45
C THR A 873 31.01 -4.71 -36.55
N ASP A 874 31.70 -5.28 -35.56
CA ASP A 874 32.07 -6.71 -35.48
C ASP A 874 30.88 -7.66 -35.23
N GLN A 875 30.97 -8.89 -35.76
CA GLN A 875 29.99 -9.97 -35.64
C GLN A 875 30.63 -11.37 -35.48
N SER A 876 31.88 -11.46 -35.05
CA SER A 876 32.67 -12.72 -35.05
C SER A 876 32.27 -13.74 -33.97
N THR A 877 32.56 -15.03 -34.18
CA THR A 877 32.19 -16.15 -33.27
C THR A 877 33.38 -17.03 -32.84
N PRO A 878 33.38 -17.60 -31.61
CA PRO A 878 34.56 -18.22 -31.00
C PRO A 878 34.93 -19.64 -31.44
N GLY A 879 34.00 -20.45 -31.96
CA GLY A 879 34.25 -21.88 -32.16
C GLY A 879 34.45 -22.61 -30.83
N SER A 880 35.48 -23.46 -30.70
CA SER A 880 35.77 -24.19 -29.44
C SER A 880 36.45 -23.34 -28.34
N ALA A 881 36.83 -22.07 -28.56
CA ALA A 881 37.48 -21.23 -27.53
C ALA A 881 37.26 -19.71 -27.74
N ALA A 882 37.27 -18.90 -26.68
CA ALA A 882 36.90 -17.47 -26.73
C ALA A 882 37.85 -16.54 -27.53
N ILE A 883 37.30 -15.47 -28.12
CA ILE A 883 38.01 -14.44 -28.92
C ILE A 883 38.80 -13.47 -28.03
N THR A 884 39.98 -13.04 -28.50
CA THR A 884 40.97 -12.26 -27.75
C THR A 884 41.54 -11.03 -28.47
N ALA A 885 41.32 -10.83 -29.78
CA ALA A 885 41.87 -9.68 -30.53
C ALA A 885 41.10 -9.38 -31.84
N TRP A 886 41.18 -8.13 -32.33
CA TRP A 886 40.62 -7.64 -33.60
C TRP A 886 41.65 -6.78 -34.36
N ALA A 887 41.67 -6.83 -35.69
CA ALA A 887 42.50 -5.98 -36.55
C ALA A 887 41.83 -5.66 -37.90
N TRP A 888 41.84 -4.39 -38.30
CA TRP A 888 41.10 -3.83 -39.45
C TRP A 888 42.00 -3.18 -40.51
N ASN A 889 41.69 -3.41 -41.78
CA ASN A 889 42.31 -2.74 -42.93
C ASN A 889 41.22 -2.20 -43.86
N PHE A 890 41.26 -0.92 -44.25
CA PHE A 890 40.21 -0.28 -45.06
C PHE A 890 40.43 -0.30 -46.57
N GLY A 891 41.60 -0.71 -47.05
CA GLY A 891 41.87 -0.96 -48.48
C GLY A 891 42.15 0.26 -49.37
N ASP A 892 42.12 1.48 -48.84
CA ASP A 892 42.40 2.73 -49.58
C ASP A 892 43.85 3.26 -49.40
N GLY A 893 44.65 2.57 -48.60
CA GLY A 893 46.03 2.96 -48.26
C GLY A 893 46.16 3.77 -46.97
N SER A 894 45.07 4.00 -46.24
CA SER A 894 45.07 4.59 -44.89
C SER A 894 45.64 3.62 -43.82
N PRO A 895 45.99 4.12 -42.61
CA PRO A 895 46.42 3.27 -41.50
C PRO A 895 45.34 2.30 -40.99
N GLN A 896 45.78 1.13 -40.52
CA GLN A 896 44.92 0.09 -39.93
C GLN A 896 44.40 0.47 -38.53
N SER A 897 43.26 -0.11 -38.12
CA SER A 897 42.67 0.05 -36.78
C SER A 897 42.64 -1.27 -36.00
N THR A 898 42.65 -1.21 -34.68
CA THR A 898 42.50 -2.37 -33.77
C THR A 898 41.30 -2.24 -32.84
N GLU A 899 40.44 -1.25 -33.07
CA GLU A 899 39.18 -1.11 -32.33
C GLU A 899 38.18 -2.16 -32.79
N GLN A 900 37.26 -2.60 -31.92
CA GLN A 900 36.26 -3.59 -32.33
C GLN A 900 35.28 -3.03 -33.39
N ASN A 901 35.01 -1.72 -33.38
CA ASN A 901 33.99 -1.07 -34.22
C ASN A 901 34.46 0.34 -34.70
N PRO A 902 35.34 0.45 -35.72
CA PRO A 902 35.93 1.73 -36.16
C PRO A 902 35.10 2.52 -37.19
N GLU A 903 35.48 3.78 -37.44
CA GLU A 903 34.95 4.67 -38.49
C GLU A 903 36.07 5.05 -39.49
N HIS A 904 35.77 5.20 -40.78
CA HIS A 904 36.74 5.61 -41.81
C HIS A 904 36.14 6.46 -42.94
N THR A 905 36.92 7.36 -43.56
CA THR A 905 36.47 8.24 -44.66
C THR A 905 37.26 8.03 -45.96
N PHE A 906 36.56 7.60 -47.01
CA PHE A 906 37.07 7.42 -48.36
C PHE A 906 36.95 8.72 -49.16
N SER A 907 38.08 9.34 -49.49
CA SER A 907 38.10 10.68 -50.10
C SER A 907 37.89 10.69 -51.62
N ASP A 908 38.27 9.61 -52.30
CA ASP A 908 38.21 9.46 -53.76
C ASP A 908 37.23 8.36 -54.19
N ALA A 909 36.82 8.40 -55.47
CA ALA A 909 35.94 7.38 -56.05
C ALA A 909 36.72 6.10 -56.40
N GLY A 910 36.39 4.98 -55.74
CA GLY A 910 36.99 3.66 -55.94
C GLY A 910 36.14 2.52 -55.35
N ASP A 911 36.60 1.28 -55.51
CA ASP A 911 36.09 0.12 -54.76
C ASP A 911 37.20 -0.33 -53.79
N TYR A 912 36.90 -0.36 -52.49
CA TYR A 912 37.88 -0.59 -51.42
C TYR A 912 37.55 -1.85 -50.63
N ASP A 913 38.50 -2.78 -50.51
CA ASP A 913 38.36 -4.03 -49.75
C ASP A 913 38.68 -3.81 -48.27
N VAL A 914 37.65 -3.82 -47.42
CA VAL A 914 37.79 -3.74 -45.96
C VAL A 914 37.91 -5.14 -45.37
N ILE A 915 38.85 -5.38 -44.46
CA ILE A 915 39.14 -6.69 -43.85
C ILE A 915 39.18 -6.59 -42.32
N LEU A 916 38.60 -7.57 -41.62
CA LEU A 916 38.72 -7.80 -40.17
C LEU A 916 39.32 -9.19 -39.90
N THR A 917 40.28 -9.28 -38.97
CA THR A 917 40.83 -10.57 -38.47
C THR A 917 40.58 -10.72 -36.97
N VAL A 918 40.20 -11.92 -36.50
CA VAL A 918 40.01 -12.26 -35.07
C VAL A 918 40.77 -13.51 -34.63
N THR A 919 41.13 -13.60 -33.34
CA THR A 919 41.99 -14.67 -32.79
C THR A 919 41.43 -15.26 -31.49
N THR A 920 41.60 -16.57 -31.26
CA THR A 920 41.31 -17.31 -30.03
C THR A 920 42.51 -18.17 -29.59
N ALA A 921 42.37 -18.86 -28.45
CA ALA A 921 43.37 -19.83 -27.97
C ALA A 921 43.54 -21.10 -28.84
N VAL A 922 42.61 -21.37 -29.77
CA VAL A 922 42.67 -22.55 -30.67
C VAL A 922 43.13 -22.15 -32.09
N GLY A 923 42.99 -20.88 -32.48
CA GLY A 923 43.50 -20.31 -33.74
C GLY A 923 42.81 -18.99 -34.12
N SER A 924 42.92 -18.55 -35.36
CA SER A 924 42.41 -17.25 -35.86
C SER A 924 41.75 -17.37 -37.24
N ASP A 925 40.91 -16.39 -37.60
CA ASP A 925 40.19 -16.32 -38.88
C ASP A 925 40.04 -14.86 -39.40
N ASP A 926 39.79 -14.66 -40.70
CA ASP A 926 39.59 -13.33 -41.33
C ASP A 926 38.37 -13.22 -42.25
N PHE A 927 37.74 -12.04 -42.29
CA PHE A 927 36.56 -11.73 -43.10
C PHE A 927 36.73 -10.40 -43.85
N ARG A 928 36.17 -10.29 -45.06
CA ARG A 928 36.36 -9.13 -45.96
C ARG A 928 35.07 -8.65 -46.63
N ARG A 929 34.96 -7.34 -46.90
CA ARG A 929 33.81 -6.71 -47.55
C ARG A 929 34.18 -5.44 -48.33
N VAL A 930 33.61 -5.27 -49.51
CA VAL A 930 33.88 -4.12 -50.41
C VAL A 930 33.00 -2.91 -50.08
N ILE A 931 33.58 -1.72 -50.04
CA ILE A 931 32.89 -0.42 -50.00
C ILE A 931 33.08 0.29 -51.36
N ARG A 932 32.01 0.84 -51.94
CA ARG A 932 32.03 1.43 -53.30
C ARG A 932 31.73 2.92 -53.29
N VAL A 933 32.63 3.71 -53.85
CA VAL A 933 32.52 5.17 -53.93
C VAL A 933 32.52 5.61 -55.41
N ARG A 934 31.63 6.51 -55.79
CA ARG A 934 31.40 6.95 -57.19
C ARG A 934 31.42 8.47 -57.36
N ARG A 935 31.24 8.97 -58.59
CA ARG A 935 31.11 10.40 -58.92
C ARG A 935 29.63 10.81 -59.11
N PRO A 936 29.24 12.07 -58.83
CA PRO A 936 27.87 12.57 -59.05
C PRO A 936 27.47 12.75 -60.55
N PRO A 937 26.18 12.60 -60.93
CA PRO A 937 25.72 12.62 -62.33
C PRO A 937 25.38 14.01 -62.91
N MET A 938 25.57 14.16 -64.23
CA MET A 938 25.35 15.40 -65.02
C MET A 938 23.88 15.67 -65.42
N ILE A 939 23.44 16.95 -65.44
CA ILE A 939 22.02 17.33 -65.68
C ILE A 939 21.85 18.60 -66.55
N ILE A 940 21.02 18.54 -67.61
CA ILE A 940 20.52 19.73 -68.34
C ILE A 940 19.44 20.45 -67.52
N THR A 941 19.66 21.72 -67.19
CA THR A 941 18.81 22.46 -66.24
C THR A 941 17.66 23.22 -66.88
N ASP A 942 17.74 23.62 -68.15
CA ASP A 942 16.77 24.54 -68.78
C ASP A 942 15.32 24.01 -68.79
N ASN A 943 14.34 24.90 -68.79
CA ASN A 943 12.93 24.53 -68.71
C ASN A 943 12.40 23.94 -70.03
N ALA A 944 11.59 22.88 -69.95
CA ALA A 944 11.13 22.10 -71.10
C ALA A 944 10.15 22.85 -72.04
N ILE A 945 9.67 24.02 -71.66
CA ILE A 945 8.91 24.91 -72.55
C ILE A 945 9.78 26.14 -72.78
N LEU A 946 10.15 26.36 -74.04
CA LEU A 946 10.98 27.48 -74.47
C LEU A 946 10.12 28.73 -74.75
N PRO A 947 10.70 29.94 -74.60
CA PRO A 947 9.99 31.19 -74.92
C PRO A 947 9.44 31.18 -76.35
N THR A 948 8.19 31.62 -76.53
CA THR A 948 7.51 31.67 -77.83
C THR A 948 8.30 32.48 -78.86
N ALA A 949 8.45 31.97 -80.08
CA ALA A 949 9.02 32.70 -81.21
C ALA A 949 7.92 33.30 -82.11
N THR A 950 8.28 34.26 -82.97
CA THR A 950 7.33 34.89 -83.90
C THR A 950 7.80 34.70 -85.34
N VAL A 951 6.86 34.38 -86.24
CA VAL A 951 7.16 34.17 -87.67
C VAL A 951 7.77 35.42 -88.28
N GLY A 952 8.98 35.30 -88.83
CA GLY A 952 9.73 36.37 -89.46
C GLY A 952 10.74 37.11 -88.56
N GLU A 953 10.71 36.90 -87.25
CA GLU A 953 11.63 37.51 -86.28
C GLU A 953 12.78 36.58 -85.89
N ALA A 954 13.93 37.13 -85.54
CA ALA A 954 15.07 36.31 -85.11
C ALA A 954 14.86 35.70 -83.71
N TYR A 955 15.20 34.43 -83.56
CA TYR A 955 15.12 33.68 -82.32
C TYR A 955 16.50 33.09 -81.97
N ALA A 956 16.85 33.09 -80.68
CA ALA A 956 18.04 32.43 -80.15
C ALA A 956 17.82 32.00 -78.69
N PHE A 957 18.23 30.76 -78.34
CA PHE A 957 18.18 30.22 -76.98
C PHE A 957 19.39 29.31 -76.71
N THR A 958 20.09 29.52 -75.59
CA THR A 958 21.27 28.72 -75.19
C THR A 958 20.91 27.78 -74.06
N PHE A 959 21.28 26.50 -74.18
CA PHE A 959 21.08 25.47 -73.17
C PHE A 959 22.25 25.39 -72.16
N HIS A 960 21.94 25.04 -70.92
CA HIS A 960 22.85 24.96 -69.79
C HIS A 960 22.88 23.56 -69.17
N VAL A 961 24.07 23.15 -68.74
CA VAL A 961 24.31 21.90 -68.02
C VAL A 961 25.02 22.21 -66.70
N VAL A 962 24.62 21.52 -65.63
CA VAL A 962 25.32 21.55 -64.34
C VAL A 962 25.86 20.17 -64.01
N GLN A 963 27.03 20.16 -63.37
CA GLN A 963 27.87 18.96 -63.20
C GLN A 963 28.32 18.38 -64.56
N GLY A 964 29.10 17.29 -64.54
CA GLY A 964 29.89 16.86 -65.69
C GLY A 964 31.18 17.69 -65.86
N THR A 965 32.03 17.26 -66.80
CA THR A 965 33.36 17.84 -67.03
C THR A 965 33.54 18.23 -68.51
N PRO A 966 33.74 19.53 -68.83
CA PRO A 966 33.84 20.01 -70.21
C PRO A 966 35.11 19.49 -70.92
N PRO A 967 35.15 19.47 -72.27
CA PRO A 967 34.24 20.11 -73.22
C PRO A 967 32.93 19.35 -73.45
N TYR A 968 31.82 20.09 -73.52
CA TYR A 968 30.48 19.56 -73.78
C TYR A 968 30.17 19.52 -75.28
N ARG A 969 29.46 18.48 -75.72
CA ARG A 969 28.95 18.36 -77.10
C ARG A 969 27.42 18.28 -77.10
N TRP A 970 26.76 19.12 -77.90
CA TRP A 970 25.30 19.19 -77.99
C TRP A 970 24.77 18.64 -79.31
N SER A 971 23.63 17.94 -79.27
CA SER A 971 22.95 17.41 -80.46
C SER A 971 21.43 17.29 -80.29
N VAL A 972 20.68 17.36 -81.39
CA VAL A 972 19.24 17.05 -81.41
C VAL A 972 19.05 15.54 -81.60
N THR A 973 18.53 14.85 -80.59
CA THR A 973 18.34 13.39 -80.60
C THR A 973 16.96 12.94 -81.07
N GLN A 974 15.97 13.83 -81.13
CA GLN A 974 14.63 13.53 -81.67
C GLN A 974 13.95 14.78 -82.26
N LYS A 975 13.28 14.61 -83.41
CA LYS A 975 12.48 15.65 -84.11
C LYS A 975 11.10 15.06 -84.42
N THR A 976 10.11 15.28 -83.55
CA THR A 976 8.76 14.69 -83.74
C THR A 976 7.94 15.48 -84.77
N GLU A 977 8.11 16.81 -84.79
CA GLU A 977 7.48 17.72 -85.76
C GLU A 977 8.51 18.57 -86.54
N GLY A 978 9.80 18.24 -86.40
CA GLY A 978 10.92 19.07 -86.85
C GLY A 978 11.39 20.07 -85.79
N LEU A 979 12.54 20.70 -86.04
CA LEU A 979 12.77 22.05 -85.50
C LEU A 979 11.87 23.01 -86.30
N PRO A 980 11.42 24.14 -85.74
CA PRO A 980 10.66 25.12 -86.49
C PRO A 980 11.41 25.50 -87.79
N PRO A 981 10.75 25.48 -88.97
CA PRO A 981 11.41 25.80 -90.23
C PRO A 981 12.11 27.16 -90.16
N GLY A 982 13.44 27.16 -90.37
CA GLY A 982 14.28 28.34 -90.22
C GLY A 982 15.07 28.45 -88.91
N LEU A 983 14.95 27.49 -87.97
CA LEU A 983 15.80 27.35 -86.78
C LEU A 983 16.71 26.10 -86.83
N GLU A 984 17.92 26.23 -86.29
CA GLU A 984 18.90 25.15 -86.14
C GLU A 984 19.55 25.12 -84.75
N LEU A 985 20.07 23.97 -84.31
CA LEU A 985 20.87 23.84 -83.07
C LEU A 985 22.36 23.77 -83.43
N THR A 986 23.16 24.65 -82.84
CA THR A 986 24.62 24.67 -82.97
C THR A 986 25.29 23.64 -82.04
N GLU A 987 26.52 23.20 -82.38
CA GLU A 987 27.31 22.30 -81.52
C GLU A 987 27.60 22.87 -80.11
N GLY A 988 27.58 24.20 -79.98
CA GLY A 988 27.73 24.93 -78.72
C GLY A 988 26.46 24.99 -77.85
N GLY A 989 25.36 24.33 -78.26
CA GLY A 989 24.12 24.29 -77.48
C GLY A 989 23.22 25.51 -77.64
N VAL A 990 23.31 26.25 -78.76
CA VAL A 990 22.42 27.39 -79.06
C VAL A 990 21.45 27.03 -80.19
N LEU A 991 20.14 27.09 -79.93
CA LEU A 991 19.07 26.98 -80.91
C LEU A 991 18.76 28.37 -81.48
N GLN A 992 18.97 28.59 -82.77
CA GLN A 992 18.90 29.93 -83.36
C GLN A 992 18.41 29.95 -84.82
N GLY A 993 17.93 31.11 -85.29
CA GLY A 993 17.53 31.37 -86.68
C GLY A 993 16.35 32.33 -86.81
N ILE A 994 15.60 32.25 -87.91
CA ILE A 994 14.34 33.02 -88.12
C ILE A 994 13.25 32.03 -88.51
N PRO A 995 12.22 31.77 -87.67
CA PRO A 995 11.21 30.78 -87.98
C PRO A 995 10.22 31.33 -89.01
N THR A 996 9.92 30.54 -90.04
CA THR A 996 9.11 30.97 -91.20
C THR A 996 7.66 30.49 -91.18
N THR A 997 7.23 29.76 -90.15
CA THR A 997 5.91 29.13 -90.08
C THR A 997 5.44 29.03 -88.63
N ASP A 998 4.17 29.34 -88.39
CA ASP A 998 3.51 29.25 -87.09
C ASP A 998 3.06 27.82 -86.78
N GLY A 999 3.23 27.39 -85.54
CA GLY A 999 3.03 26.02 -85.08
C GLY A 999 3.72 25.76 -83.74
N ALA A 1000 3.39 24.65 -83.07
CA ALA A 1000 4.04 24.24 -81.83
C ALA A 1000 4.96 23.04 -82.10
N TYR A 1001 6.27 23.22 -81.94
CA TYR A 1001 7.27 22.23 -82.34
C TYR A 1001 7.88 21.54 -81.11
N THR A 1002 8.03 20.22 -81.18
CA THR A 1002 8.64 19.41 -80.12
C THR A 1002 9.88 18.66 -80.59
N PHE A 1003 10.97 18.76 -79.81
CA PHE A 1003 12.26 18.14 -80.10
C PHE A 1003 12.98 17.76 -78.80
N ARG A 1004 14.01 16.92 -78.90
CA ARG A 1004 14.82 16.47 -77.75
C ARG A 1004 16.30 16.71 -78.04
N ILE A 1005 17.06 17.16 -77.04
CA ILE A 1005 18.50 17.38 -77.14
C ILE A 1005 19.27 16.54 -76.13
N ARG A 1006 20.54 16.28 -76.44
CA ARG A 1006 21.52 15.62 -75.57
C ARG A 1006 22.75 16.49 -75.39
N VAL A 1007 23.30 16.48 -74.17
CA VAL A 1007 24.67 16.91 -73.87
C VAL A 1007 25.51 15.71 -73.43
N THR A 1008 26.78 15.67 -73.85
CA THR A 1008 27.78 14.66 -73.46
C THR A 1008 29.05 15.38 -72.95
N ASP A 1009 29.66 14.86 -71.89
CA ASP A 1009 30.89 15.39 -71.27
C ASP A 1009 32.17 14.66 -71.75
N GLN A 1010 33.35 14.99 -71.20
CA GLN A 1010 34.61 14.35 -71.63
C GLN A 1010 34.80 12.89 -71.18
N PHE A 1011 33.99 12.40 -70.23
CA PHE A 1011 34.02 11.03 -69.70
C PHE A 1011 32.91 10.16 -70.29
N ASP A 1012 32.25 10.64 -71.35
CA ASP A 1012 31.08 10.04 -72.00
C ASP A 1012 29.83 9.93 -71.11
N ASP A 1013 29.78 10.64 -69.97
CA ASP A 1013 28.53 10.83 -69.23
C ASP A 1013 27.57 11.71 -70.06
N THR A 1014 26.28 11.37 -70.05
CA THR A 1014 25.26 12.02 -70.91
C THR A 1014 24.03 12.47 -70.14
N SER A 1015 23.39 13.54 -70.62
CA SER A 1015 22.08 13.99 -70.14
C SER A 1015 21.19 14.39 -71.32
N ASP A 1016 19.91 13.99 -71.30
CA ASP A 1016 18.92 14.24 -72.35
C ASP A 1016 17.71 14.99 -71.81
N LYS A 1017 17.19 15.97 -72.56
CA LYS A 1017 15.96 16.69 -72.19
C LYS A 1017 15.12 17.08 -73.41
N GLY A 1018 13.80 16.98 -73.25
CA GLY A 1018 12.81 17.34 -74.27
C GLY A 1018 12.36 18.78 -74.12
N PHE A 1019 12.13 19.45 -75.25
CA PHE A 1019 11.76 20.85 -75.32
C PHE A 1019 10.62 21.09 -76.32
N THR A 1020 9.74 22.04 -75.98
CA THR A 1020 8.63 22.51 -76.81
C THR A 1020 8.83 24.00 -77.10
N LEU A 1021 8.72 24.39 -78.37
CA LEU A 1021 8.80 25.78 -78.83
C LEU A 1021 7.58 26.13 -79.69
N THR A 1022 6.77 27.06 -79.21
CA THR A 1022 5.63 27.62 -79.97
C THR A 1022 6.10 28.76 -80.85
N VAL A 1023 5.65 28.80 -82.10
CA VAL A 1023 5.86 29.90 -83.05
C VAL A 1023 4.51 30.50 -83.45
N ILE A 1024 4.36 31.82 -83.39
CA ILE A 1024 3.10 32.54 -83.67
C ILE A 1024 3.24 33.56 -84.81
N LYS A 1025 2.13 33.91 -85.48
CA LYS A 1025 2.11 35.04 -86.44
C LYS A 1025 2.06 36.39 -85.72
N ALA A 1026 2.79 37.38 -86.25
CA ALA A 1026 2.89 38.72 -85.68
C ALA A 1026 1.54 39.48 -85.63
N PRO A 1027 1.08 39.94 -84.44
CA PRO A 1027 -0.08 40.83 -84.30
C PRO A 1027 0.32 42.32 -84.29
N VAL A 1028 -0.52 43.17 -84.87
CA VAL A 1028 -0.43 44.65 -84.79
C VAL A 1028 -1.25 45.13 -83.58
N GLY A 1029 -0.75 45.97 -82.66
CA GLY A 1029 0.63 46.45 -82.49
C GLY A 1029 0.78 47.34 -81.24
N GLU A 1030 1.98 47.32 -80.64
CA GLU A 1030 2.59 48.23 -79.62
C GLU A 1030 1.80 48.59 -78.33
N GLY A 1031 2.37 48.57 -77.12
CA GLY A 1031 3.72 48.14 -76.69
C GLY A 1031 4.01 48.47 -75.20
N GLU A 1032 4.84 47.64 -74.56
CA GLU A 1032 5.61 47.84 -73.30
C GLU A 1032 4.91 48.13 -71.94
N GLY A 1033 5.56 47.68 -70.84
CA GLY A 1033 5.27 48.12 -69.47
C GLY A 1033 5.45 47.06 -68.36
N GLU A 1034 6.68 46.94 -67.85
CA GLU A 1034 7.16 46.19 -66.65
C GLU A 1034 6.27 46.34 -65.37
N GLY A 1035 6.36 45.53 -64.30
CA GLY A 1035 7.28 44.46 -63.89
C GLY A 1035 7.30 44.32 -62.34
N GLU A 1036 7.81 43.21 -61.80
CA GLU A 1036 7.96 42.91 -60.34
C GLU A 1036 6.63 42.78 -59.53
N GLY A 1037 6.53 42.09 -58.38
CA GLY A 1037 7.48 41.21 -57.66
C GLY A 1037 6.91 40.73 -56.29
N GLU A 1038 7.38 39.57 -55.83
CA GLU A 1038 7.42 39.05 -54.43
C GLU A 1038 6.15 38.90 -53.54
N GLY A 1039 6.23 37.97 -52.55
CA GLY A 1039 5.52 38.10 -51.27
C GLY A 1039 4.71 36.90 -50.72
N GLU A 1040 5.34 36.06 -49.89
CA GLU A 1040 4.68 35.39 -48.75
C GLU A 1040 4.19 36.44 -47.69
N PRO A 1041 3.38 36.15 -46.63
CA PRO A 1041 3.18 34.86 -45.94
C PRO A 1041 1.76 34.59 -45.36
N ALA A 1042 1.69 33.62 -44.43
CA ALA A 1042 0.50 33.13 -43.71
C ALA A 1042 -0.16 34.13 -42.73
N GLY A 1043 -1.42 33.86 -42.32
CA GLY A 1043 -2.08 34.58 -41.23
C GLY A 1043 -3.49 34.09 -40.87
N CYS A 1044 -3.62 33.40 -39.74
CA CYS A 1044 -4.83 32.81 -39.15
C CYS A 1044 -6.00 33.77 -38.84
N ILE A 1045 -7.24 33.24 -38.84
CA ILE A 1045 -8.31 33.40 -37.81
C ILE A 1045 -9.43 32.39 -38.16
N GLY A 1046 -9.96 31.54 -37.25
CA GLY A 1046 -10.81 31.87 -36.10
C GLY A 1046 -12.30 31.87 -36.55
N GLY A 1047 -13.25 31.12 -35.99
CA GLY A 1047 -13.25 30.15 -34.87
C GLY A 1047 -14.70 29.73 -34.53
N ALA A 1048 -14.93 29.31 -33.27
CA ALA A 1048 -16.23 29.17 -32.57
C ALA A 1048 -17.14 27.92 -32.79
N MET A 1049 -17.42 27.27 -31.64
CA MET A 1049 -18.71 26.67 -31.19
C MET A 1049 -19.35 25.50 -31.98
N SER A 1050 -20.00 24.51 -31.34
CA SER A 1050 -20.13 24.14 -29.93
C SER A 1050 -20.67 22.69 -29.78
N ARG A 1051 -20.39 22.05 -28.63
CA ARG A 1051 -21.08 20.84 -28.09
C ARG A 1051 -22.62 21.05 -28.00
N PRO A 1052 -23.49 20.03 -27.76
CA PRO A 1052 -23.28 18.65 -27.25
C PRO A 1052 -23.87 17.54 -28.17
N GLY A 1053 -23.88 16.23 -27.91
CA GLY A 1053 -23.60 15.44 -26.69
C GLY A 1053 -24.89 14.77 -26.17
N LYS A 1054 -24.80 13.48 -25.74
CA LYS A 1054 -25.90 12.60 -25.23
C LYS A 1054 -26.91 12.15 -26.33
N THR A 1055 -27.52 10.97 -26.31
CA THR A 1055 -27.56 9.84 -25.34
C THR A 1055 -27.82 8.52 -26.11
N GLY A 1056 -27.46 7.36 -25.55
CA GLY A 1056 -28.11 6.08 -25.91
C GLY A 1056 -29.50 5.98 -25.26
N PRO A 1057 -29.92 4.82 -24.72
CA PRO A 1057 -29.47 3.44 -24.97
C PRO A 1057 -30.65 2.53 -25.37
N PHE A 1058 -30.42 1.25 -25.64
CA PHE A 1058 -31.28 0.13 -25.18
C PHE A 1058 -30.58 -1.20 -25.50
N GLY A 1059 -30.33 -2.01 -24.48
CA GLY A 1059 -30.10 -3.45 -24.65
C GLY A 1059 -31.44 -4.20 -24.76
N PRO A 1060 -31.54 -5.47 -24.31
CA PRO A 1060 -30.48 -6.30 -23.72
C PRO A 1060 -30.46 -7.76 -24.21
N ILE A 1061 -29.28 -8.28 -24.59
CA ILE A 1061 -28.96 -9.71 -24.48
C ILE A 1061 -27.51 -9.82 -24.01
N ALA A 1062 -27.31 -10.47 -22.84
CA ALA A 1062 -26.07 -10.99 -22.26
C ALA A 1062 -24.74 -10.49 -22.89
N ALA A 1063 -23.93 -9.62 -22.26
CA ALA A 1063 -23.42 -9.69 -20.87
C ALA A 1063 -23.05 -11.13 -20.52
N ASP A 1064 -21.86 -11.56 -20.93
CA ASP A 1064 -20.66 -11.61 -20.07
C ASP A 1064 -20.48 -13.04 -19.53
N ALA A 1065 -19.27 -13.58 -19.39
CA ALA A 1065 -17.98 -13.19 -19.96
C ALA A 1065 -17.07 -14.41 -19.81
N PHE A 1066 -16.21 -14.68 -20.79
CA PHE A 1066 -15.07 -15.62 -20.69
C PHE A 1066 -15.42 -17.12 -20.47
N LEU A 1067 -14.64 -18.11 -20.95
CA LEU A 1067 -13.59 -18.13 -21.96
C LEU A 1067 -13.30 -19.59 -22.38
N ALA A 1068 -13.26 -19.87 -23.69
CA ALA A 1068 -12.46 -20.92 -24.37
C ALA A 1068 -12.64 -20.70 -25.89
N ALA A 1069 -11.64 -20.60 -26.76
CA ALA A 1069 -10.48 -21.48 -27.05
C ALA A 1069 -10.89 -22.86 -27.61
N ALA A 1070 -10.26 -23.45 -28.64
CA ALA A 1070 -9.32 -23.01 -29.70
C ALA A 1070 -9.15 -24.18 -30.73
N CYS A 1071 -8.33 -23.98 -31.79
CA CYS A 1071 -7.77 -25.04 -32.68
C CYS A 1071 -8.75 -25.76 -33.65
N ALA A 1072 -8.33 -26.45 -34.74
CA ALA A 1072 -7.11 -26.46 -35.59
C ALA A 1072 -7.34 -27.40 -36.79
N ALA A 1073 -6.47 -27.39 -37.82
CA ALA A 1073 -6.30 -28.50 -38.78
C ALA A 1073 -5.01 -28.34 -39.63
N LEU A 1074 -4.29 -29.39 -40.06
CA LEU A 1074 -4.17 -30.77 -39.57
C LEU A 1074 -2.90 -31.44 -40.16
N LEU A 1075 -2.47 -32.53 -39.50
CA LEU A 1075 -1.34 -33.45 -39.73
C LEU A 1075 0.00 -32.97 -39.15
N ILE A 1076 0.87 -33.82 -38.55
CA ILE A 1076 0.77 -35.17 -37.93
C ILE A 1076 1.95 -35.25 -36.92
N ALA A 1077 1.95 -35.90 -35.75
CA ALA A 1077 0.89 -36.31 -34.81
C ALA A 1077 1.50 -36.71 -33.44
N VAL A 1078 0.64 -36.97 -32.44
CA VAL A 1078 0.86 -37.78 -31.19
C VAL A 1078 1.45 -37.12 -29.92
N ARG A 1079 0.53 -36.66 -29.02
CA ARG A 1079 0.37 -36.94 -27.54
C ARG A 1079 1.56 -36.79 -26.53
N PRO A 1080 1.31 -36.70 -25.18
CA PRO A 1080 0.41 -35.78 -24.44
C PRO A 1080 0.95 -35.28 -23.05
N ALA A 1081 0.16 -34.43 -22.37
CA ALA A 1081 -0.08 -34.38 -20.90
C ALA A 1081 0.78 -33.56 -19.89
N ARG A 1082 0.05 -32.65 -19.21
CA ARG A 1082 -0.03 -32.37 -17.75
C ARG A 1082 1.02 -31.53 -16.98
N HIS A 1083 0.43 -30.57 -16.26
CA HIS A 1083 0.70 -30.13 -14.87
C HIS A 1083 1.91 -29.21 -14.65
N ASN A 1084 1.75 -28.03 -14.04
CA ASN A 1084 1.23 -27.68 -12.70
C ASN A 1084 2.40 -27.59 -11.71
N ARG A 1085 2.47 -26.42 -11.05
CA ARG A 1085 2.94 -26.26 -9.67
C ARG A 1085 4.43 -26.50 -9.35
N THR A 1086 5.00 -25.42 -8.79
CA THR A 1086 5.76 -25.41 -7.52
C THR A 1086 7.17 -26.02 -7.50
N ILE A 1087 8.15 -25.20 -7.12
CA ILE A 1087 8.82 -25.19 -5.80
C ILE A 1087 10.08 -26.05 -5.81
N ALA A 1088 11.22 -25.38 -5.65
CA ALA A 1088 11.81 -25.31 -4.33
C ALA A 1088 11.41 -23.95 -3.70
#